data_AF-A0AAN8K4U8-F1
#
_entry.id   AF-A0AAN8K4U8-F1
#
_cell.length_a   1.000
_cell.length_b   1.000
_cell.length_c   1.000
_cell.angle_alpha   90.00
_cell.angle_beta   90.00
_cell.angle_gamma   90.00
#
_symmetry.space_group_name_H-M   'P 1'
#
loop_
_entity.id
_entity.type
_entity.pdbx_description
1 polymer ?
#
loop_
_entity_poly.entity_id
_entity_poly.type
_entity_poly.pdbx_seq_one_letter_code
_entity_poly.pdbx_strand_id
1 'polypeptide(L)'
;MSSPTRQMNTRRLPPLPGKGKRGAGSKGPSSNHTKSYHKVPDMIITGFSPIPSNHHGNNSSFFNHDGPLSIHDLNREALIQYLNHNPEFLDTYVLTHVNEQQIENWYLRKTSHLSHHTTDRQKTSEQFKLNGDSHHISDNFTHFSKYTSQIHTTKGRVAHVLSKEINHPSGRHIALSELASCVVKAVHAEGCNLYATDAATQEIVLIRGGKIVNENREKICDRVSIAAQVAYSKETTRLRDVTVDHRFPNGLGVACNRSFSVIVLPIMDEDGNVLGVLEVYRNSRFGQFSEGEEEVASFLLLWSGIMVDYAEVTGTILAWGGLLLQYAEIHSNMTKQRKLHEFLLTVTKSIFQDIVSMDTVIMKIMNYAQKLVNADRASLFLVDNQRHELYARIFDIGNGILSQAETQQREIRFPIDKGVAGHVASSGQILNIPDAYSDKRFNRDVDLQTGYHTKTILCMPIYIRGNIIGVVQMVNKLDGIFSRTDEEAFETFAVYCGLALHHAKLYEKIRRSEQKYRVAIEVLSYHNQCTDEELKQLRSLQHPEKLEAITSYEYSPWEISDVQKPIFVLDMFKELFTSMRFDISDLSRFTLTVRKNYRHVPYHNWVHAFSVAHSMYTVIKRSNHQFTSTECLALFVACLCHDLDHRGKTNAFMVKSASPLAAIYSTSTMEHHHFNQTVAILQHEGHNIFKHLTSEEYKQVLGDIKHCILATDLALFFPNRARLKEIADKNEFSWSIQEHRRLLHALVMTACDLCAMTKPWDVQLDSVNVIYQEFWAEGDEEKSQGFKPMPMMDRDKQNELPQLEVGFILGICLPCYELLAQVIPSTKPMLDGTIANLKQWQVMADKNKEEALEAAKQENNTEKA
;
A
#
# COMPACT_ATOMS: atom_id res chain seq x y z
N MET A 1 -22.66 -6.97 -11.81
CA MET A 1 -21.98 -5.67 -11.67
C MET A 1 -20.66 -5.89 -10.94
N SER A 2 -19.56 -5.60 -11.66
CA SER A 2 -18.16 -5.37 -11.23
C SER A 2 -17.48 -6.28 -10.19
N SER A 3 -16.68 -7.22 -10.71
CA SER A 3 -15.55 -7.92 -10.07
C SER A 3 -14.34 -6.99 -9.85
N PRO A 4 -13.55 -7.14 -8.75
CA PRO A 4 -12.22 -6.56 -8.67
C PRO A 4 -11.15 -7.58 -9.08
N THR A 5 -10.60 -7.38 -10.27
CA THR A 5 -9.44 -8.07 -10.83
C THR A 5 -8.17 -7.21 -10.65
N ARG A 6 -7.01 -7.88 -10.52
CA ARG A 6 -5.62 -7.37 -10.53
C ARG A 6 -5.06 -6.75 -9.24
N GLN A 7 -4.15 -7.50 -8.61
CA GLN A 7 -2.72 -7.15 -8.49
C GLN A 7 -1.97 -8.25 -7.71
N MET A 8 -1.36 -9.21 -8.41
CA MET A 8 -0.19 -9.94 -7.90
C MET A 8 0.64 -10.40 -9.10
N ASN A 9 1.69 -9.65 -9.44
CA ASN A 9 2.81 -10.13 -10.24
C ASN A 9 4.01 -9.23 -9.97
N THR A 10 4.95 -9.74 -9.16
CA THR A 10 6.40 -9.43 -9.16
C THR A 10 7.05 -10.05 -7.91
N ARG A 11 7.25 -11.39 -7.92
CA ARG A 11 8.25 -12.00 -7.03
C ARG A 11 9.62 -11.84 -7.69
N ARG A 12 10.43 -10.90 -7.17
CA ARG A 12 11.87 -10.84 -7.45
C ARG A 12 12.55 -12.06 -6.80
N LEU A 13 13.40 -12.73 -7.58
CA LEU A 13 14.26 -13.83 -7.14
C LEU A 13 15.27 -13.33 -6.08
N PRO A 14 15.58 -14.12 -5.03
CA PRO A 14 16.69 -13.81 -4.12
C PRO A 14 18.05 -14.16 -4.76
N PRO A 15 19.14 -13.44 -4.43
CA PRO A 15 20.47 -13.77 -4.94
C PRO A 15 21.07 -14.98 -4.22
N LEU A 16 21.82 -15.79 -4.97
CA LEU A 16 22.57 -16.97 -4.52
C LEU A 16 23.78 -16.60 -3.62
N PRO A 17 24.24 -17.51 -2.74
CA PRO A 17 25.24 -17.21 -1.72
C PRO A 17 26.67 -17.14 -2.28
N GLY A 18 27.37 -16.04 -1.95
CA GLY A 18 28.77 -15.81 -2.24
C GLY A 18 29.72 -16.51 -1.25
N LYS A 19 30.85 -16.96 -1.80
CA LYS A 19 31.88 -17.82 -1.21
C LYS A 19 32.59 -17.26 0.04
N GLY A 20 32.82 -18.19 0.97
CA GLY A 20 33.97 -18.42 1.85
C GLY A 20 35.05 -17.36 2.11
N LYS A 21 35.27 -17.14 3.41
CA LYS A 21 36.39 -16.52 4.13
C LYS A 21 37.79 -16.76 3.53
N ARG A 22 38.63 -15.72 3.61
CA ARG A 22 40.07 -15.82 3.94
C ARG A 22 40.43 -14.71 4.94
N GLY A 23 41.17 -15.07 5.98
CA GLY A 23 41.66 -14.16 7.01
C GLY A 23 43.16 -13.89 6.90
N ALA A 24 43.57 -12.75 7.46
CA ALA A 24 44.88 -12.36 7.99
C ALA A 24 44.68 -10.91 8.51
N GLY A 25 45.19 -10.41 9.63
CA GLY A 25 46.32 -10.81 10.45
C GLY A 25 47.26 -9.62 10.66
N SER A 26 47.03 -8.87 11.74
CA SER A 26 48.02 -8.13 12.57
C SER A 26 48.65 -6.77 12.15
N LYS A 27 48.61 -5.86 13.16
CA LYS A 27 49.60 -4.87 13.65
C LYS A 27 49.91 -3.58 12.85
N GLY A 28 49.81 -2.44 13.55
CA GLY A 28 50.12 -1.04 13.14
C GLY A 28 51.63 -0.76 12.99
N PRO A 29 52.17 0.48 13.15
CA PRO A 29 51.62 1.74 13.72
C PRO A 29 51.88 3.03 12.89
N SER A 30 51.39 4.19 13.40
CA SER A 30 51.94 5.58 13.33
C SER A 30 52.47 6.14 11.98
N SER A 31 52.11 7.34 11.51
CA SER A 31 52.34 8.62 12.18
C SER A 31 51.90 9.83 11.31
N ASN A 32 51.29 10.81 11.98
CA ASN A 32 51.49 12.26 11.93
C ASN A 32 51.77 13.00 10.61
N HIS A 33 50.85 13.91 10.29
CA HIS A 33 51.18 15.32 10.08
C HIS A 33 50.09 16.18 10.75
N THR A 34 50.32 16.70 11.96
CA THR A 34 50.90 18.01 12.31
C THR A 34 50.13 19.24 11.81
N LYS A 35 49.39 19.85 12.74
CA LYS A 35 49.36 21.29 13.12
C LYS A 35 48.62 21.30 14.49
N SER A 36 49.23 21.46 15.66
CA SER A 36 49.88 22.66 16.23
C SER A 36 48.95 23.89 16.13
N TYR A 37 48.63 24.70 17.15
CA TYR A 37 49.23 25.01 18.45
C TYR A 37 48.14 25.46 19.45
N HIS A 38 48.60 25.56 20.69
CA HIS A 38 48.01 26.10 21.91
C HIS A 38 47.05 27.29 21.87
N LYS A 39 46.19 27.27 22.90
CA LYS A 39 45.74 28.35 23.79
C LYS A 39 45.22 29.63 23.12
N VAL A 40 43.90 29.80 23.20
CA VAL A 40 43.34 31.12 23.51
C VAL A 40 43.13 31.20 25.03
N PRO A 41 43.65 32.24 25.70
CA PRO A 41 43.48 32.53 27.11
C PRO A 41 42.23 33.36 27.41
N ASP A 42 41.93 33.47 28.71
CA ASP A 42 40.97 34.39 29.31
C ASP A 42 41.09 35.82 28.77
N MET A 43 39.96 36.38 28.34
CA MET A 43 39.77 37.82 28.27
C MET A 43 38.34 38.19 28.65
N ILE A 44 38.27 38.80 29.83
CA ILE A 44 37.19 39.59 30.41
C ILE A 44 36.76 40.69 29.44
N ILE A 45 35.45 40.78 29.11
CA ILE A 45 34.67 42.01 28.83
C ILE A 45 33.19 41.65 29.10
N THR A 46 32.64 41.81 30.30
CA THR A 46 31.84 42.98 30.75
C THR A 46 31.27 43.86 29.64
N GLY A 47 29.96 43.81 29.41
CA GLY A 47 29.21 44.82 28.65
C GLY A 47 28.20 44.18 27.70
N PHE A 48 26.89 44.29 27.90
CA PHE A 48 26.20 45.47 28.39
C PHE A 48 25.66 45.36 29.82
N SER A 49 26.29 46.12 30.72
CA SER A 49 25.58 46.96 31.71
C SER A 49 25.03 48.22 30.99
N PRO A 50 24.49 49.22 31.69
CA PRO A 50 23.32 49.26 32.58
C PRO A 50 22.41 50.45 32.19
N ILE A 51 21.44 50.84 33.04
CA ILE A 51 20.97 52.22 33.38
C ILE A 51 19.51 52.11 33.91
N PRO A 52 19.12 52.63 35.10
CA PRO A 52 19.50 52.15 36.42
C PRO A 52 18.30 51.98 37.41
N SER A 53 18.51 51.21 38.47
CA SER A 53 18.10 51.57 39.85
C SER A 53 19.40 51.62 40.64
N ASN A 54 19.80 52.58 41.47
CA ASN A 54 19.18 53.68 42.19
C ASN A 54 20.31 54.66 42.55
N HIS A 55 20.01 55.95 42.77
CA HIS A 55 20.62 56.65 43.91
C HIS A 55 19.58 57.52 44.61
N HIS A 56 19.39 57.18 45.88
CA HIS A 56 18.92 58.01 46.99
C HIS A 56 17.47 58.49 47.01
N GLY A 57 16.71 57.83 47.87
CA GLY A 57 15.50 58.37 48.46
C GLY A 57 14.83 57.36 49.40
N ASN A 58 15.35 57.27 50.62
CA ASN A 58 14.62 56.88 51.85
C ASN A 58 13.12 56.56 51.70
N ASN A 59 12.69 55.36 52.10
CA ASN A 59 11.92 55.15 53.33
C ASN A 59 11.27 53.75 53.40
N SER A 60 11.47 53.08 54.55
CA SER A 60 10.52 52.25 55.30
C SER A 60 9.49 51.43 54.50
N SER A 61 9.65 50.10 54.44
CA SER A 61 8.93 49.14 55.27
C SER A 61 7.40 49.35 55.33
N PHE A 62 6.61 48.41 54.80
CA PHE A 62 5.46 47.82 55.51
C PHE A 62 4.88 46.66 54.67
N PHE A 63 4.72 45.51 55.34
CA PHE A 63 4.03 44.25 54.97
C PHE A 63 4.80 43.15 54.20
N ASN A 64 5.48 42.32 55.00
CA ASN A 64 5.45 40.85 54.86
C ASN A 64 4.33 40.30 55.79
N HIS A 65 3.45 39.42 55.29
CA HIS A 65 3.10 38.13 55.92
C HIS A 65 1.99 37.36 55.17
N ASP A 66 2.19 36.05 55.06
CA ASP A 66 1.34 34.99 54.48
C ASP A 66 0.08 34.64 55.29
N GLY A 67 -1.03 34.30 54.60
CA GLY A 67 -2.24 33.62 55.11
C GLY A 67 -3.51 33.82 54.26
N PRO A 68 -4.40 32.82 54.04
CA PRO A 68 -5.57 32.96 53.16
C PRO A 68 -6.75 33.67 53.87
N LEU A 69 -7.27 34.73 53.24
CA LEU A 69 -8.39 35.54 53.73
C LEU A 69 -9.75 34.83 53.57
N SER A 70 -10.60 34.94 54.60
CA SER A 70 -11.99 34.46 54.64
C SER A 70 -12.96 35.45 53.95
N ILE A 71 -13.98 34.93 53.28
CA ILE A 71 -14.91 35.62 52.36
C ILE A 71 -15.79 36.71 53.03
N HIS A 72 -15.82 36.82 54.36
CA HIS A 72 -16.69 37.77 55.04
C HIS A 72 -16.12 39.19 55.26
N ASP A 73 -14.86 39.45 54.89
CA ASP A 73 -14.21 40.78 55.06
C ASP A 73 -13.74 41.44 53.74
N LEU A 74 -14.42 41.17 52.62
CA LEU A 74 -14.10 41.79 51.33
C LEU A 74 -14.63 43.22 51.24
N ASN A 75 -13.78 44.19 51.60
CA ASN A 75 -14.07 45.61 51.41
C ASN A 75 -14.09 45.96 49.90
N ARG A 76 -14.99 46.85 49.47
CA ARG A 76 -15.25 47.15 48.04
C ARG A 76 -13.99 47.53 47.26
N GLU A 77 -13.07 48.23 47.92
CA GLU A 77 -11.78 48.63 47.33
C GLU A 77 -10.81 47.46 47.16
N ALA A 78 -10.81 46.48 48.06
CA ALA A 78 -9.99 45.27 47.95
C ALA A 78 -10.49 44.35 46.82
N LEU A 79 -11.81 44.28 46.60
CA LEU A 79 -12.39 43.57 45.46
C LEU A 79 -12.02 44.24 44.13
N ILE A 80 -12.06 45.58 44.08
CA ILE A 80 -11.65 46.34 42.88
C ILE A 80 -10.16 46.15 42.60
N GLN A 81 -9.31 46.16 43.63
CA GLN A 81 -7.89 45.86 43.48
C GLN A 81 -7.65 44.43 43.02
N TYR A 82 -8.37 43.44 43.56
CA TYR A 82 -8.24 42.04 43.15
C TYR A 82 -8.66 41.82 41.70
N LEU A 83 -9.77 42.42 41.26
CA LEU A 83 -10.24 42.34 39.87
C LEU A 83 -9.33 43.09 38.89
N ASN A 84 -8.71 44.20 39.31
CA ASN A 84 -7.70 44.89 38.52
C ASN A 84 -6.40 44.08 38.39
N HIS A 85 -6.04 43.28 39.40
CA HIS A 85 -4.86 42.41 39.37
C HIS A 85 -5.12 41.05 38.71
N ASN A 86 -6.38 40.62 38.58
CA ASN A 86 -6.77 39.35 37.97
C ASN A 86 -7.82 39.55 36.86
N PRO A 87 -7.48 40.23 35.75
CA PRO A 87 -8.43 40.56 34.68
C PRO A 87 -9.01 39.30 34.00
N GLU A 88 -8.23 38.23 33.90
CA GLU A 88 -8.66 36.95 33.30
C GLU A 88 -9.76 36.24 34.10
N PHE A 89 -9.87 36.49 35.41
CA PHE A 89 -10.90 35.89 36.25
C PHE A 89 -12.29 36.39 35.87
N LEU A 90 -12.42 37.69 35.60
CA LEU A 90 -13.68 38.30 35.18
C LEU A 90 -14.08 37.81 33.79
N ASP A 91 -13.12 37.73 32.87
CA ASP A 91 -13.32 37.24 31.51
C ASP A 91 -13.77 35.78 31.50
N THR A 92 -13.11 34.93 32.29
CA THR A 92 -13.46 33.51 32.42
C THR A 92 -14.84 33.35 33.04
N TYR A 93 -15.16 34.11 34.10
CA TYR A 93 -16.47 34.07 34.76
C TYR A 93 -17.61 34.51 33.83
N VAL A 94 -17.42 35.59 33.07
CA VAL A 94 -18.42 36.10 32.11
C VAL A 94 -18.61 35.12 30.95
N LEU A 95 -17.54 34.56 30.40
CA LEU A 95 -17.61 33.58 29.29
C LEU A 95 -18.24 32.24 29.69
N THR A 96 -18.11 31.84 30.96
CA THR A 96 -18.60 30.54 31.43
C THR A 96 -19.98 30.60 32.09
N HIS A 97 -20.39 31.73 32.68
CA HIS A 97 -21.59 31.81 33.52
C HIS A 97 -22.61 32.89 33.10
N VAL A 98 -22.32 33.76 32.12
CA VAL A 98 -23.23 34.85 31.72
C VAL A 98 -23.77 34.62 30.30
N ASN A 99 -25.10 34.69 30.17
CA ASN A 99 -25.82 34.56 28.90
C ASN A 99 -25.59 35.80 28.01
N GLU A 100 -25.40 35.58 26.70
CA GLU A 100 -25.26 36.59 25.63
C GLU A 100 -26.33 37.71 25.69
N GLN A 101 -27.60 37.36 25.94
CA GLN A 101 -28.72 38.31 26.10
C GLN A 101 -28.59 39.22 27.33
N GLN A 102 -27.88 38.80 28.38
CA GLN A 102 -27.68 39.62 29.59
C GLN A 102 -26.56 40.64 29.40
N ILE A 103 -25.52 40.28 28.64
CA ILE A 103 -24.40 41.17 28.27
C ILE A 103 -24.92 42.28 27.36
N GLU A 104 -25.78 41.95 26.39
CA GLU A 104 -26.39 42.89 25.47
C GLU A 104 -27.30 43.91 26.19
N ASN A 105 -28.15 43.43 27.12
CA ASN A 105 -29.00 44.30 27.95
C ASN A 105 -28.22 45.20 28.91
N TRP A 106 -27.10 44.73 29.46
CA TRP A 106 -26.22 45.54 30.31
C TRP A 106 -25.53 46.65 29.52
N TYR A 107 -25.10 46.35 28.29
CA TYR A 107 -24.46 47.31 27.40
C TYR A 107 -25.43 48.40 26.93
N LEU A 108 -26.67 48.05 26.58
CA LEU A 108 -27.73 48.99 26.20
C LEU A 108 -28.08 49.99 27.32
N ARG A 109 -28.04 49.56 28.60
CA ARG A 109 -28.25 50.44 29.76
C ARG A 109 -27.09 51.41 30.00
N LYS A 110 -25.87 51.03 29.63
CA LYS A 110 -24.67 51.86 29.82
C LYS A 110 -24.56 52.95 28.75
N THR A 111 -24.87 52.63 27.51
CA THR A 111 -24.88 53.58 26.39
C THR A 111 -26.03 54.59 26.49
N SER A 112 -27.18 54.22 27.08
CA SER A 112 -28.27 55.16 27.37
C SER A 112 -27.94 56.16 28.49
N HIS A 113 -27.00 55.87 29.39
CA HIS A 113 -26.58 56.79 30.46
C HIS A 113 -25.53 57.83 30.01
N LEU A 114 -24.79 57.57 28.92
CA LEU A 114 -23.80 58.51 28.38
C LEU A 114 -24.40 59.69 27.60
N SER A 115 -25.67 59.62 27.19
CA SER A 115 -26.34 60.70 26.45
C SER A 115 -26.78 61.88 27.33
N HIS A 116 -26.72 61.75 28.67
CA HIS A 116 -27.19 62.79 29.60
C HIS A 116 -26.10 63.66 30.26
N HIS A 117 -24.80 63.40 30.03
CA HIS A 117 -23.72 64.15 30.71
C HIS A 117 -22.82 65.03 29.82
N THR A 118 -23.15 65.24 28.56
CA THR A 118 -22.40 66.16 27.68
C THR A 118 -23.09 67.52 27.58
N THR A 119 -23.06 68.33 28.64
CA THR A 119 -23.36 69.78 28.53
C THR A 119 -22.37 70.71 29.24
N ASP A 120 -21.37 70.21 29.95
CA ASP A 120 -20.35 71.07 30.57
C ASP A 120 -18.96 70.48 30.43
N ARG A 121 -18.26 70.84 29.33
CA ARG A 121 -16.79 70.93 29.22
C ARG A 121 -16.37 71.34 27.81
N GLN A 122 -16.85 72.49 27.36
CA GLN A 122 -16.12 73.32 26.40
C GLN A 122 -15.43 74.43 27.20
N LYS A 123 -14.12 74.29 27.42
CA LYS A 123 -13.11 75.34 27.72
C LYS A 123 -11.96 74.69 28.47
N THR A 124 -10.93 74.32 27.72
CA THR A 124 -9.48 74.40 28.05
C THR A 124 -8.74 73.43 27.11
N SER A 125 -8.58 73.85 25.86
CA SER A 125 -7.68 73.20 24.90
C SER A 125 -6.88 74.29 24.21
N GLU A 126 -6.02 74.98 24.97
CA GLU A 126 -5.03 75.91 24.41
C GLU A 126 -3.98 76.24 25.47
N GLN A 127 -3.03 75.31 25.68
CA GLN A 127 -1.65 75.55 26.12
C GLN A 127 -0.94 74.20 26.27
N PHE A 128 0.37 74.19 26.04
CA PHE A 128 1.27 73.04 25.87
C PHE A 128 1.31 72.41 24.47
N LYS A 129 1.82 73.22 23.53
CA LYS A 129 2.88 72.74 22.64
C LYS A 129 4.23 72.97 23.34
N LEU A 130 5.16 72.05 23.06
CA LEU A 130 6.63 72.09 23.20
C LEU A 130 7.25 71.33 24.38
N ASN A 131 8.15 70.45 23.96
CA ASN A 131 9.26 69.77 24.64
C ASN A 131 9.00 68.36 25.23
N GLY A 132 9.58 67.40 24.50
CA GLY A 132 10.27 66.19 24.95
C GLY A 132 9.84 65.54 26.26
N ASP A 133 9.18 64.39 26.15
CA ASP A 133 9.82 63.11 26.48
C ASP A 133 8.83 61.96 26.24
N SER A 134 9.33 60.94 25.54
CA SER A 134 8.66 59.67 25.34
C SER A 134 8.66 58.88 26.65
N HIS A 135 7.53 58.85 27.36
CA HIS A 135 7.24 57.82 28.35
C HIS A 135 6.12 56.90 27.84
N HIS A 136 6.51 55.64 27.61
CA HIS A 136 5.62 54.50 27.48
C HIS A 136 4.71 54.40 28.72
N ILE A 137 3.42 54.62 28.53
CA ILE A 137 2.39 54.08 29.41
C ILE A 137 1.98 52.72 28.83
N SER A 138 2.06 51.72 29.71
CA SER A 138 1.91 50.28 29.49
C SER A 138 0.77 49.85 28.56
N ASP A 139 1.16 49.18 27.48
CA ASP A 139 0.33 48.27 26.70
C ASP A 139 0.08 46.97 27.48
N ASN A 140 -0.97 46.92 28.30
CA ASN A 140 -1.46 45.67 28.90
C ASN A 140 -2.97 45.52 28.65
N PHE A 141 -3.31 45.22 27.38
CA PHE A 141 -4.60 44.69 26.98
C PHE A 141 -4.36 43.62 25.91
N THR A 142 -4.84 42.41 26.17
CA THR A 142 -4.72 41.19 25.36
C THR A 142 -5.27 41.35 23.94
N HIS A 143 -4.56 40.78 22.97
CA HIS A 143 -4.73 40.99 21.52
C HIS A 143 -6.14 40.70 20.96
N PHE A 144 -6.94 39.83 21.58
CA PHE A 144 -8.26 39.44 21.05
C PHE A 144 -9.41 40.36 21.47
N SER A 145 -9.47 40.83 22.74
CA SER A 145 -10.50 41.78 23.18
C SER A 145 -10.27 43.18 22.61
N LYS A 146 -8.99 43.58 22.40
CA LYS A 146 -8.62 44.74 21.57
C LYS A 146 -9.18 44.58 20.15
N TYR A 147 -9.14 43.38 19.56
CA TYR A 147 -9.60 43.12 18.19
C TYR A 147 -11.12 43.23 18.04
N THR A 148 -11.89 42.59 18.92
CA THR A 148 -13.36 42.70 18.94
C THR A 148 -13.81 44.11 19.31
N SER A 149 -13.22 44.72 20.35
CA SER A 149 -13.53 46.10 20.74
C SER A 149 -13.20 47.10 19.64
N GLN A 150 -12.05 46.96 18.95
CA GLN A 150 -11.63 47.88 17.89
C GLN A 150 -12.49 47.75 16.65
N ILE A 151 -12.83 46.53 16.21
CA ILE A 151 -13.72 46.31 15.07
C ILE A 151 -15.13 46.83 15.37
N HIS A 152 -15.64 46.68 16.59
CA HIS A 152 -16.92 47.27 17.00
C HIS A 152 -16.87 48.82 17.05
N THR A 153 -15.76 49.44 17.50
CA THR A 153 -15.59 50.89 17.38
C THR A 153 -15.44 51.37 15.94
N THR A 154 -14.78 50.61 15.07
CA THR A 154 -14.66 50.92 13.63
C THR A 154 -16.02 50.78 12.94
N LYS A 155 -16.83 49.76 13.28
CA LYS A 155 -18.24 49.62 12.85
C LYS A 155 -19.07 50.85 13.21
N GLY A 156 -18.96 51.34 14.45
CA GLY A 156 -19.67 52.54 14.92
C GLY A 156 -19.20 53.83 14.23
N ARG A 157 -17.89 53.97 13.94
CA ARG A 157 -17.32 55.13 13.25
C ARG A 157 -17.66 55.17 11.77
N VAL A 158 -17.58 54.04 11.06
CA VAL A 158 -17.95 53.92 9.64
C VAL A 158 -19.44 54.22 9.45
N ALA A 159 -20.29 53.66 10.31
CA ALA A 159 -21.71 53.98 10.36
C ALA A 159 -21.99 55.47 10.62
N HIS A 160 -21.26 56.09 11.56
CA HIS A 160 -21.42 57.51 11.90
C HIS A 160 -20.98 58.44 10.76
N VAL A 161 -19.85 58.17 10.12
CA VAL A 161 -19.32 58.97 9.01
C VAL A 161 -20.22 58.88 7.78
N LEU A 162 -20.68 57.67 7.44
CA LEU A 162 -21.64 57.49 6.34
C LEU A 162 -22.94 58.23 6.65
N SER A 163 -23.51 58.09 7.86
CA SER A 163 -24.77 58.76 8.22
C SER A 163 -24.76 60.31 8.14
N LYS A 164 -23.58 60.95 8.22
CA LYS A 164 -23.44 62.42 8.20
C LYS A 164 -22.92 63.00 6.87
N GLU A 165 -22.11 62.26 6.11
CA GLU A 165 -21.45 62.76 4.89
C GLU A 165 -21.72 61.93 3.62
N ILE A 166 -22.79 61.11 3.58
CA ILE A 166 -23.18 60.32 2.39
C ILE A 166 -23.33 61.17 1.11
N ASN A 167 -23.78 62.42 1.23
CA ASN A 167 -24.04 63.30 0.09
C ASN A 167 -22.82 64.11 -0.38
N HIS A 168 -21.66 63.98 0.27
CA HIS A 168 -20.46 64.73 -0.09
C HIS A 168 -19.39 63.77 -0.66
N PRO A 169 -18.73 64.08 -1.80
CA PRO A 169 -17.74 63.20 -2.42
C PRO A 169 -16.55 62.86 -1.50
N SER A 170 -16.28 63.68 -0.48
CA SER A 170 -15.31 63.39 0.59
C SER A 170 -15.71 62.21 1.48
N GLY A 171 -17.01 62.01 1.75
CA GLY A 171 -17.51 60.92 2.59
C GLY A 171 -17.22 59.53 2.00
N ARG A 172 -17.29 59.40 0.67
CA ARG A 172 -16.96 58.17 -0.06
C ARG A 172 -15.51 57.75 0.12
N HIS A 173 -14.58 58.68 -0.01
CA HIS A 173 -13.15 58.41 0.16
C HIS A 173 -12.77 58.09 1.61
N ILE A 174 -13.46 58.69 2.59
CA ILE A 174 -13.27 58.37 4.02
C ILE A 174 -13.78 56.96 4.32
N ALA A 175 -14.95 56.57 3.80
CA ALA A 175 -15.51 55.23 3.99
C ALA A 175 -14.61 54.14 3.38
N LEU A 176 -14.10 54.36 2.16
CA LEU A 176 -13.16 53.44 1.52
C LEU A 176 -11.85 53.31 2.28
N SER A 177 -11.35 54.41 2.89
CA SER A 177 -10.14 54.38 3.72
C SER A 177 -10.31 53.56 5.01
N GLU A 178 -11.50 53.59 5.62
CA GLU A 178 -11.79 52.80 6.82
C GLU A 178 -12.02 51.31 6.49
N LEU A 179 -12.64 51.01 5.35
CA LEU A 179 -12.77 49.64 4.82
C LEU A 179 -11.40 49.03 4.49
N ALA A 180 -10.52 49.81 3.85
CA ALA A 180 -9.13 49.43 3.61
C ALA A 180 -8.40 49.06 4.93
N SER A 181 -8.62 49.82 6.00
CA SER A 181 -8.09 49.51 7.33
C SER A 181 -8.62 48.18 7.89
N CYS A 182 -9.88 47.84 7.60
CA CYS A 182 -10.47 46.56 8.01
C CYS A 182 -9.84 45.38 7.27
N VAL A 183 -9.64 45.51 5.94
CA VAL A 183 -8.97 44.48 5.12
C VAL A 183 -7.55 44.26 5.62
N VAL A 184 -6.77 45.33 5.83
CA VAL A 184 -5.40 45.25 6.37
C VAL A 184 -5.36 44.47 7.68
N LYS A 185 -6.32 44.70 8.58
CA LYS A 185 -6.39 43.99 9.85
C LYS A 185 -6.79 42.52 9.69
N ALA A 186 -7.81 42.23 8.87
CA ALA A 186 -8.35 40.89 8.66
C ALA A 186 -7.33 39.94 8.04
N VAL A 187 -6.54 40.43 7.08
CA VAL A 187 -5.46 39.67 6.47
C VAL A 187 -4.11 39.89 7.17
N HIS A 188 -4.07 40.45 8.38
CA HIS A 188 -2.82 40.66 9.14
C HIS A 188 -1.69 41.31 8.31
N ALA A 189 -2.04 42.33 7.54
CA ALA A 189 -1.10 43.09 6.72
C ALA A 189 -0.48 44.25 7.51
N GLU A 190 0.68 44.74 7.08
CA GLU A 190 1.36 45.85 7.73
C GLU A 190 0.81 47.21 7.29
N GLY A 191 0.28 47.30 6.07
CA GLY A 191 -0.28 48.52 5.52
C GLY A 191 -1.00 48.34 4.20
N CYS A 192 -1.58 49.43 3.72
CA CYS A 192 -2.24 49.50 2.42
C CYS A 192 -2.06 50.85 1.73
N ASN A 193 -2.14 50.83 0.39
CA ASN A 193 -2.30 52.01 -0.46
C ASN A 193 -3.67 51.94 -1.15
N LEU A 194 -4.42 53.04 -1.13
CA LEU A 194 -5.75 53.12 -1.73
C LEU A 194 -5.76 54.17 -2.83
N TYR A 195 -6.23 53.79 -4.02
CA TYR A 195 -6.28 54.66 -5.20
C TYR A 195 -7.74 54.87 -5.64
N ALA A 196 -8.10 56.10 -5.99
CA ALA A 196 -9.35 56.43 -6.70
C ALA A 196 -9.09 56.49 -8.21
N THR A 197 -10.06 56.11 -9.02
CA THR A 197 -10.03 56.28 -10.47
C THR A 197 -10.71 57.60 -10.87
N ASP A 198 -10.07 58.37 -11.74
CA ASP A 198 -10.68 59.53 -12.40
C ASP A 198 -11.27 59.07 -13.73
N ALA A 199 -12.61 58.98 -13.80
CA ALA A 199 -13.31 58.47 -14.98
C ALA A 199 -13.08 59.34 -16.24
N ALA A 200 -12.82 60.64 -16.07
CA ALA A 200 -12.64 61.57 -17.19
C ALA A 200 -11.23 61.52 -17.78
N THR A 201 -10.20 61.34 -16.95
CA THR A 201 -8.80 61.29 -17.40
C THR A 201 -8.23 59.86 -17.52
N GLN A 202 -8.94 58.85 -17.04
CA GLN A 202 -8.50 57.43 -16.98
C GLN A 202 -7.17 57.28 -16.20
N GLU A 203 -7.05 58.01 -15.09
CA GLU A 203 -5.89 58.00 -14.21
C GLU A 203 -6.27 57.45 -12.83
N ILE A 204 -5.32 56.80 -12.15
CA ILE A 204 -5.42 56.46 -10.73
C ILE A 204 -4.73 57.53 -9.89
N VAL A 205 -5.36 57.90 -8.77
CA VAL A 205 -4.86 58.93 -7.85
C VAL A 205 -4.90 58.42 -6.41
N LEU A 206 -3.82 58.61 -5.67
CA LEU A 206 -3.67 58.09 -4.31
C LEU A 206 -4.57 58.86 -3.32
N ILE A 207 -5.25 58.12 -2.46
CA ILE A 207 -6.05 58.64 -1.35
C ILE A 207 -5.25 58.50 -0.05
N ARG A 208 -5.11 59.59 0.72
CA ARG A 208 -4.61 59.55 2.10
C ARG A 208 -5.52 60.29 3.05
N GLY A 209 -5.95 59.64 4.13
CA GLY A 209 -6.81 60.24 5.16
C GLY A 209 -8.15 60.74 4.62
N GLY A 210 -8.70 60.07 3.59
CA GLY A 210 -9.98 60.43 2.96
C GLY A 210 -9.92 61.62 2.00
N LYS A 211 -8.74 62.11 1.64
CA LYS A 211 -8.55 63.17 0.62
C LYS A 211 -7.65 62.68 -0.52
N ILE A 212 -7.94 63.15 -1.72
CA ILE A 212 -7.12 62.92 -2.91
C ILE A 212 -5.83 63.71 -2.77
N VAL A 213 -4.69 63.02 -2.89
CA VAL A 213 -3.37 63.65 -2.93
C VAL A 213 -2.99 63.81 -4.41
N ASN A 214 -2.84 65.04 -4.89
CA ASN A 214 -2.57 65.33 -6.31
C ASN A 214 -1.12 65.01 -6.76
N GLU A 215 -0.34 64.32 -5.94
CA GLU A 215 1.01 63.87 -6.28
C GLU A 215 0.94 62.42 -6.79
N ASN A 216 1.67 62.11 -7.87
CA ASN A 216 1.78 60.77 -8.51
C ASN A 216 0.48 60.25 -9.16
N ARG A 217 -0.06 60.98 -10.14
CA ARG A 217 -1.12 60.47 -11.03
C ARG A 217 -0.51 59.51 -12.05
N GLU A 218 -1.09 58.32 -12.18
CA GLU A 218 -0.67 57.31 -13.16
C GLU A 218 -1.80 56.99 -14.13
N LYS A 219 -1.51 56.94 -15.44
CA LYS A 219 -2.51 56.55 -16.44
C LYS A 219 -2.72 55.05 -16.43
N ILE A 220 -3.99 54.63 -16.43
CA ILE A 220 -4.38 53.21 -16.39
C ILE A 220 -3.88 52.46 -17.63
N CYS A 221 -3.79 53.14 -18.79
CA CYS A 221 -3.31 52.54 -20.04
C CYS A 221 -1.81 52.18 -20.05
N ASP A 222 -1.01 52.86 -19.23
CA ASP A 222 0.45 52.74 -19.26
C ASP A 222 0.94 51.51 -18.47
N ARG A 223 0.10 50.97 -17.56
CA ARG A 223 0.31 49.71 -16.80
C ARG A 223 1.67 49.62 -16.07
N VAL A 224 2.20 50.76 -15.64
CA VAL A 224 3.56 50.85 -15.08
C VAL A 224 3.64 50.33 -13.65
N SER A 225 2.55 50.43 -12.87
CA SER A 225 2.40 49.85 -11.53
C SER A 225 1.41 48.69 -11.52
N ILE A 226 1.49 47.85 -10.48
CA ILE A 226 0.55 46.74 -10.29
C ILE A 226 -0.87 47.27 -10.08
N ALA A 227 -1.01 48.41 -9.39
CA ALA A 227 -2.31 49.07 -9.20
C ALA A 227 -2.92 49.50 -10.55
N ALA A 228 -2.14 50.08 -11.47
CA ALA A 228 -2.62 50.45 -12.80
C ALA A 228 -2.98 49.22 -13.65
N GLN A 229 -2.21 48.13 -13.53
CA GLN A 229 -2.51 46.87 -14.22
C GLN A 229 -3.82 46.25 -13.72
N VAL A 230 -4.05 46.20 -12.41
CA VAL A 230 -5.29 45.67 -11.82
C VAL A 230 -6.49 46.55 -12.14
N ALA A 231 -6.32 47.88 -12.20
CA ALA A 231 -7.36 48.78 -12.70
C ALA A 231 -7.73 48.50 -14.17
N TYR A 232 -6.75 48.12 -15.00
CA TYR A 232 -6.97 47.79 -16.40
C TYR A 232 -7.59 46.39 -16.60
N SER A 233 -7.05 45.36 -15.92
CA SER A 233 -7.49 43.97 -16.09
C SER A 233 -8.78 43.66 -15.35
N LYS A 234 -9.11 44.44 -14.30
CA LYS A 234 -10.22 44.17 -13.37
C LYS A 234 -10.09 42.83 -12.62
N GLU A 235 -8.90 42.27 -12.56
CA GLU A 235 -8.61 40.99 -11.91
C GLU A 235 -7.68 41.18 -10.71
N THR A 236 -8.03 40.54 -9.59
CA THR A 236 -7.21 40.52 -8.37
C THR A 236 -5.88 39.83 -8.64
N THR A 237 -4.79 40.39 -8.12
CA THR A 237 -3.44 39.84 -8.30
C THR A 237 -2.73 39.71 -6.97
N ARG A 238 -2.29 38.49 -6.62
CA ARG A 238 -1.40 38.22 -5.48
C ARG A 238 0.02 37.93 -5.95
N LEU A 239 0.98 38.64 -5.37
CA LEU A 239 2.42 38.44 -5.60
C LEU A 239 3.13 38.03 -4.31
N ARG A 240 4.04 37.06 -4.45
CA ARG A 240 4.88 36.58 -3.34
C ARG A 240 6.02 37.55 -3.02
N ASP A 241 6.57 38.18 -4.05
CA ASP A 241 7.59 39.23 -3.94
C ASP A 241 7.44 40.23 -5.09
N VAL A 242 7.17 41.48 -4.74
CA VAL A 242 7.00 42.58 -5.70
C VAL A 242 8.30 43.00 -6.40
N THR A 243 9.47 42.72 -5.81
CA THR A 243 10.77 43.21 -6.31
C THR A 243 11.37 42.36 -7.43
N VAL A 244 10.83 41.16 -7.66
CA VAL A 244 11.38 40.17 -8.60
C VAL A 244 10.57 40.13 -9.91
N ASP A 245 9.42 40.80 -9.96
CA ASP A 245 8.55 40.79 -11.15
C ASP A 245 8.93 41.92 -12.12
N HIS A 246 9.68 41.59 -13.16
CA HIS A 246 10.15 42.54 -14.18
C HIS A 246 9.03 43.20 -15.00
N ARG A 247 7.77 42.77 -14.85
CA ARG A 247 6.61 43.33 -15.56
C ARG A 247 6.17 44.69 -15.04
N PHE A 248 6.55 45.06 -13.81
CA PHE A 248 6.09 46.29 -13.14
C PHE A 248 7.29 47.14 -12.67
N PRO A 249 7.83 48.03 -13.53
CA PRO A 249 9.05 48.79 -13.24
C PRO A 249 8.97 49.68 -12.00
N ASN A 250 7.76 50.16 -11.65
CA ASN A 250 7.51 51.00 -10.49
C ASN A 250 7.05 50.21 -9.25
N GLY A 251 6.90 48.89 -9.33
CA GLY A 251 6.41 48.05 -8.22
C GLY A 251 5.06 48.54 -7.66
N LEU A 252 5.10 48.99 -6.39
CA LEU A 252 3.95 49.54 -5.63
C LEU A 252 3.63 51.02 -5.95
N GLY A 253 4.27 51.64 -6.96
CA GLY A 253 4.02 53.04 -7.38
C GLY A 253 4.44 54.12 -6.37
N VAL A 254 4.66 53.75 -5.10
CA VAL A 254 5.22 54.59 -4.04
C VAL A 254 6.64 54.10 -3.76
N ALA A 255 7.64 55.00 -3.80
CA ALA A 255 9.06 54.64 -3.70
C ALA A 255 9.35 53.70 -2.51
N CYS A 256 9.51 52.40 -2.78
CA CYS A 256 9.76 51.39 -1.76
C CYS A 256 10.87 50.42 -2.20
N ASN A 257 12.00 50.45 -1.49
CA ASN A 257 13.18 49.62 -1.75
C ASN A 257 13.18 48.29 -0.96
N ARG A 258 12.02 47.66 -0.70
CA ARG A 258 11.94 46.44 0.13
C ARG A 258 11.07 45.35 -0.49
N SER A 259 11.39 44.08 -0.22
CA SER A 259 10.64 42.90 -0.67
C SER A 259 9.35 42.72 0.14
N PHE A 260 8.21 42.81 -0.55
CA PHE A 260 6.87 42.65 0.02
C PHE A 260 6.09 41.54 -0.70
N SER A 261 5.33 40.76 0.07
CA SER A 261 4.19 40.01 -0.45
C SER A 261 3.00 40.97 -0.51
N VAL A 262 2.25 40.93 -1.61
CA VAL A 262 1.25 41.95 -1.92
C VAL A 262 0.00 41.29 -2.50
N ILE A 263 -1.17 41.78 -2.10
CA ILE A 263 -2.45 41.50 -2.75
C ILE A 263 -2.97 42.83 -3.27
N VAL A 264 -3.30 42.89 -4.56
CA VAL A 264 -3.86 44.08 -5.21
C VAL A 264 -5.22 43.76 -5.78
N LEU A 265 -6.22 44.54 -5.40
CA LEU A 265 -7.63 44.24 -5.58
C LEU A 265 -8.36 45.43 -6.23
N PRO A 266 -9.17 45.21 -7.28
CA PRO A 266 -10.00 46.26 -7.86
C PRO A 266 -11.28 46.47 -7.02
N ILE A 267 -11.69 47.72 -6.88
CA ILE A 267 -12.98 48.13 -6.29
C ILE A 267 -13.88 48.51 -7.45
N MET A 268 -15.01 47.81 -7.61
CA MET A 268 -15.89 47.96 -8.78
C MET A 268 -17.31 48.37 -8.38
N ASP A 269 -18.04 49.06 -9.26
CA ASP A 269 -19.48 49.30 -9.13
C ASP A 269 -20.31 48.11 -9.66
N GLU A 270 -21.64 48.19 -9.55
CA GLU A 270 -22.58 47.15 -10.03
C GLU A 270 -22.52 46.93 -11.54
N ASP A 271 -22.13 47.96 -12.30
CA ASP A 271 -21.96 47.93 -13.75
C ASP A 271 -20.56 47.41 -14.17
N GLY A 272 -19.70 47.08 -13.20
CA GLY A 272 -18.36 46.55 -13.42
C GLY A 272 -17.30 47.59 -13.78
N ASN A 273 -17.54 48.88 -13.55
CA ASN A 273 -16.54 49.94 -13.67
C ASN A 273 -15.66 49.99 -12.43
N VAL A 274 -14.37 50.26 -12.62
CA VAL A 274 -13.41 50.34 -11.50
C VAL A 274 -13.52 51.71 -10.84
N LEU A 275 -13.96 51.75 -9.58
CA LEU A 275 -14.06 52.92 -8.71
C LEU A 275 -12.74 53.25 -7.98
N GLY A 276 -11.89 52.24 -7.81
CA GLY A 276 -10.61 52.38 -7.13
C GLY A 276 -9.82 51.07 -7.08
N VAL A 277 -8.62 51.13 -6.52
CA VAL A 277 -7.76 49.96 -6.33
C VAL A 277 -7.20 49.97 -4.91
N LEU A 278 -7.32 48.84 -4.21
CA LEU A 278 -6.69 48.63 -2.91
C LEU A 278 -5.48 47.72 -3.06
N GLU A 279 -4.34 48.22 -2.62
CA GLU A 279 -3.09 47.48 -2.55
C GLU A 279 -2.76 47.22 -1.08
N VAL A 280 -2.60 45.95 -0.71
CA VAL A 280 -2.29 45.51 0.66
C VAL A 280 -0.96 44.81 0.67
N TYR A 281 -0.05 45.22 1.55
CA TYR A 281 1.31 44.71 1.57
C TYR A 281 1.75 44.20 2.95
N ARG A 282 2.61 43.19 2.93
CA ARG A 282 3.26 42.60 4.10
C ARG A 282 4.73 42.36 3.80
N ASN A 283 5.63 42.83 4.67
CA ASN A 283 7.06 42.60 4.52
C ASN A 283 7.39 41.10 4.59
N SER A 284 8.31 40.66 3.74
CA SER A 284 8.75 39.27 3.60
C SER A 284 9.11 38.57 4.93
N ARG A 285 9.52 39.31 5.97
CA ARG A 285 9.83 38.77 7.31
C ARG A 285 8.61 38.22 8.07
N PHE A 286 7.39 38.64 7.72
CA PHE A 286 6.14 38.23 8.39
C PHE A 286 5.36 37.16 7.62
N GLY A 287 5.97 36.56 6.58
CA GLY A 287 5.37 35.47 5.78
C GLY A 287 4.58 35.96 4.56
N GLN A 288 4.27 35.04 3.64
CA GLN A 288 3.53 35.33 2.40
C GLN A 288 2.02 35.27 2.62
N PHE A 289 1.25 35.99 1.81
CA PHE A 289 -0.20 35.83 1.79
C PHE A 289 -0.60 34.46 1.23
N SER A 290 -1.51 33.78 1.90
CA SER A 290 -2.15 32.52 1.47
C SER A 290 -3.31 32.78 0.51
N GLU A 291 -3.72 31.73 -0.21
CA GLU A 291 -4.88 31.78 -1.11
C GLU A 291 -6.18 32.07 -0.34
N GLY A 292 -6.31 31.54 0.89
CA GLY A 292 -7.45 31.86 1.76
C GLY A 292 -7.48 33.32 2.21
N GLU A 293 -6.33 33.97 2.43
CA GLU A 293 -6.28 35.40 2.75
C GLU A 293 -6.64 36.27 1.54
N GLU A 294 -6.29 35.84 0.33
CA GLU A 294 -6.69 36.48 -0.94
C GLU A 294 -8.21 36.35 -1.16
N GLU A 295 -8.80 35.17 -0.92
CA GLU A 295 -10.24 34.95 -0.97
C GLU A 295 -10.99 35.83 0.04
N VAL A 296 -10.49 35.90 1.28
CA VAL A 296 -11.05 36.77 2.32
C VAL A 296 -10.95 38.25 1.92
N ALA A 297 -9.81 38.72 1.41
CA ALA A 297 -9.66 40.11 0.96
C ALA A 297 -10.55 40.45 -0.24
N SER A 298 -10.65 39.54 -1.21
CA SER A 298 -11.48 39.67 -2.41
C SER A 298 -12.96 39.70 -2.04
N PHE A 299 -13.37 38.84 -1.12
CA PHE A 299 -14.72 38.84 -0.57
C PHE A 299 -15.01 40.08 0.29
N LEU A 300 -14.04 40.67 0.98
CA LEU A 300 -14.29 41.92 1.70
C LEU A 300 -14.47 43.13 0.76
N LEU A 301 -13.83 43.13 -0.41
CA LEU A 301 -13.85 44.25 -1.35
C LEU A 301 -14.91 44.15 -2.45
N LEU A 302 -15.26 42.96 -2.93
CA LEU A 302 -16.37 42.77 -3.86
C LEU A 302 -17.67 43.39 -3.30
N TRP A 303 -17.82 43.34 -1.98
CA TRP A 303 -18.98 43.86 -1.27
C TRP A 303 -18.83 45.34 -0.89
N SER A 304 -17.61 45.91 -0.95
CA SER A 304 -17.38 47.35 -0.78
C SER A 304 -17.95 48.18 -1.93
N GLY A 305 -17.97 47.64 -3.15
CA GLY A 305 -18.65 48.24 -4.31
C GLY A 305 -20.16 48.35 -4.08
N ILE A 306 -20.79 47.24 -3.68
CA ILE A 306 -22.22 47.16 -3.35
C ILE A 306 -22.57 48.07 -2.16
N MET A 307 -21.67 48.21 -1.17
CA MET A 307 -21.83 49.11 -0.03
C MET A 307 -21.79 50.61 -0.37
N VAL A 308 -21.11 51.00 -1.46
CA VAL A 308 -21.01 52.41 -1.90
C VAL A 308 -22.31 52.88 -2.58
N ASP A 309 -23.02 51.96 -3.25
CA ASP A 309 -24.28 52.26 -3.94
C ASP A 309 -25.52 52.16 -3.03
N TYR A 310 -25.52 51.26 -2.04
CA TYR A 310 -26.64 51.11 -1.09
C TYR A 310 -26.32 51.70 0.30
N ALA A 311 -26.36 53.02 0.39
CA ALA A 311 -25.99 53.78 1.58
C ALA A 311 -26.97 53.69 2.79
N GLU A 312 -27.98 52.81 2.78
CA GLU A 312 -29.06 52.85 3.78
C GLU A 312 -29.17 51.71 4.81
N VAL A 313 -28.28 50.70 4.84
CA VAL A 313 -28.46 49.60 5.81
C VAL A 313 -27.22 49.35 6.66
N THR A 314 -27.19 49.96 7.85
CA THR A 314 -26.16 49.74 8.88
C THR A 314 -26.26 48.34 9.53
N GLY A 315 -27.41 47.66 9.41
CA GLY A 315 -27.68 46.36 10.02
C GLY A 315 -26.99 45.17 9.34
N THR A 316 -26.71 45.25 8.05
CA THR A 316 -26.06 44.17 7.29
C THR A 316 -24.60 43.98 7.72
N ILE A 317 -23.87 45.06 8.03
CA ILE A 317 -22.44 45.01 8.44
C ILE A 317 -22.21 44.19 9.73
N LEU A 318 -23.14 44.25 10.69
CA LEU A 318 -23.05 43.48 11.94
C LEU A 318 -23.32 41.99 11.72
N ALA A 319 -24.33 41.65 10.91
CA ALA A 319 -24.65 40.28 10.55
C ALA A 319 -23.51 39.62 9.75
N TRP A 320 -22.91 40.34 8.81
CA TRP A 320 -21.81 39.84 7.98
C TRP A 320 -20.50 39.67 8.76
N GLY A 321 -20.22 40.53 9.74
CA GLY A 321 -19.08 40.34 10.65
C GLY A 321 -19.22 39.12 11.57
N GLY A 322 -20.44 38.75 11.96
CA GLY A 322 -20.73 37.53 12.71
C GLY A 322 -20.52 36.26 11.88
N LEU A 323 -21.00 36.26 10.63
CA LEU A 323 -20.78 35.17 9.66
C LEU A 323 -19.29 34.93 9.38
N LEU A 324 -18.49 36.00 9.29
CA LEU A 324 -17.03 35.92 9.12
C LEU A 324 -16.31 35.26 10.30
N LEU A 325 -16.71 35.58 11.54
CA LEU A 325 -16.15 34.96 12.74
C LEU A 325 -16.51 33.47 12.82
N GLN A 326 -17.77 33.14 12.54
CA GLN A 326 -18.24 31.76 12.52
C GLN A 326 -17.52 30.96 11.43
N TYR A 327 -17.29 31.54 10.25
CA TYR A 327 -16.53 30.89 9.19
C TYR A 327 -15.05 30.68 9.57
N ALA A 328 -14.40 31.68 10.19
CA ALA A 328 -13.02 31.55 10.65
C ALA A 328 -12.86 30.47 11.73
N GLU A 329 -13.82 30.35 12.64
CA GLU A 329 -13.85 29.31 13.66
C GLU A 329 -14.05 27.91 13.06
N ILE A 330 -15.01 27.77 12.13
CA ILE A 330 -15.23 26.51 11.39
C ILE A 330 -13.96 26.14 10.60
N HIS A 331 -13.31 27.08 9.93
CA HIS A 331 -12.10 26.81 9.16
C HIS A 331 -10.92 26.38 10.06
N SER A 332 -10.75 27.02 11.22
CA SER A 332 -9.75 26.64 12.21
C SER A 332 -9.99 25.22 12.73
N ASN A 333 -11.23 24.89 13.09
CA ASN A 333 -11.61 23.55 13.53
C ASN A 333 -11.43 22.50 12.43
N MET A 334 -11.83 22.80 11.19
CA MET A 334 -11.61 21.93 10.02
C MET A 334 -10.12 21.70 9.74
N THR A 335 -9.27 22.71 9.95
CA THR A 335 -7.82 22.60 9.78
C THR A 335 -7.20 21.70 10.84
N LYS A 336 -7.64 21.81 12.11
CA LYS A 336 -7.22 20.90 13.19
C LYS A 336 -7.62 19.45 12.89
N GLN A 337 -8.86 19.23 12.46
CA GLN A 337 -9.37 17.91 12.07
C GLN A 337 -8.60 17.32 10.87
N ARG A 338 -8.28 18.15 9.85
CA ARG A 338 -7.50 17.71 8.69
C ARG A 338 -6.09 17.25 9.08
N LYS A 339 -5.40 18.00 9.94
CA LYS A 339 -4.07 17.62 10.45
C LYS A 339 -4.10 16.29 11.21
N LEU A 340 -5.13 16.07 12.04
CA LEU A 340 -5.32 14.79 12.73
C LEU A 340 -5.54 13.65 11.73
N HIS A 341 -6.41 13.83 10.73
CA HIS A 341 -6.64 12.81 9.70
C HIS A 341 -5.40 12.51 8.85
N GLU A 342 -4.64 13.53 8.43
CA GLU A 342 -3.38 13.34 7.70
C GLU A 342 -2.34 12.57 8.53
N PHE A 343 -2.26 12.86 9.83
CA PHE A 343 -1.42 12.12 10.75
C PHE A 343 -1.86 10.65 10.83
N LEU A 344 -3.14 10.38 11.07
CA LEU A 344 -3.69 9.02 11.13
C LEU A 344 -3.46 8.23 9.83
N LEU A 345 -3.63 8.87 8.66
CA LEU A 345 -3.35 8.25 7.37
C LEU A 345 -1.86 7.95 7.17
N THR A 346 -0.98 8.84 7.62
CA THR A 346 0.47 8.62 7.57
C THR A 346 0.88 7.44 8.45
N VAL A 347 0.31 7.33 9.65
CA VAL A 347 0.55 6.18 10.54
C VAL A 347 0.02 4.89 9.92
N THR A 348 -1.20 4.91 9.39
CA THR A 348 -1.81 3.78 8.70
C THR A 348 -0.93 3.31 7.54
N LYS A 349 -0.49 4.21 6.66
CA LYS A 349 0.43 3.87 5.56
C LYS A 349 1.74 3.25 6.07
N SER A 350 2.36 3.87 7.07
CA SER A 350 3.61 3.38 7.67
C SER A 350 3.46 1.97 8.29
N ILE A 351 2.29 1.65 8.82
CA ILE A 351 2.03 0.35 9.45
C ILE A 351 1.67 -0.74 8.42
N PHE A 352 0.88 -0.42 7.38
CA PHE A 352 0.34 -1.42 6.45
C PHE A 352 1.12 -1.58 5.14
N GLN A 353 2.03 -0.66 4.78
CA GLN A 353 2.77 -0.77 3.51
C GLN A 353 3.93 -1.76 3.56
N ASP A 354 4.58 -1.89 4.71
CA ASP A 354 5.71 -2.80 4.87
C ASP A 354 5.23 -4.13 5.48
N ILE A 355 5.84 -5.24 5.07
CA ILE A 355 5.71 -6.52 5.77
C ILE A 355 6.54 -6.42 7.05
N VAL A 356 5.91 -5.94 8.12
CA VAL A 356 6.57 -5.61 9.38
C VAL A 356 6.35 -6.70 10.42
N SER A 357 7.39 -7.02 11.21
CA SER A 357 7.24 -7.88 12.39
C SER A 357 6.30 -7.25 13.43
N MET A 358 5.64 -8.08 14.25
CA MET A 358 4.76 -7.58 15.31
C MET A 358 5.46 -6.54 16.20
N ASP A 359 6.73 -6.79 16.56
CA ASP A 359 7.52 -5.90 17.41
C ASP A 359 7.72 -4.51 16.79
N THR A 360 8.00 -4.44 15.49
CA THR A 360 8.19 -3.16 14.80
C THR A 360 6.87 -2.41 14.62
N VAL A 361 5.74 -3.11 14.44
CA VAL A 361 4.40 -2.49 14.46
C VAL A 361 4.11 -1.90 15.84
N ILE A 362 4.41 -2.63 16.92
CA ILE A 362 4.24 -2.17 18.30
C ILE A 362 5.09 -0.91 18.57
N MET A 363 6.36 -0.90 18.16
CA MET A 363 7.21 0.29 18.30
C MET A 363 6.66 1.49 17.55
N LYS A 364 6.19 1.30 16.31
CA LYS A 364 5.57 2.38 15.53
C LYS A 364 4.32 2.91 16.26
N ILE A 365 3.42 2.03 16.68
CA ILE A 365 2.20 2.41 17.43
C ILE A 365 2.55 3.23 18.67
N MET A 366 3.48 2.77 19.50
CA MET A 366 3.84 3.45 20.75
C MET A 366 4.46 4.83 20.48
N ASN A 367 5.38 4.94 19.50
CA ASN A 367 5.97 6.23 19.12
C ASN A 367 4.94 7.24 18.60
N TYR A 368 3.96 6.79 17.81
CA TYR A 368 2.91 7.66 17.29
C TYR A 368 1.90 8.05 18.36
N ALA A 369 1.48 7.09 19.20
CA ALA A 369 0.63 7.31 20.36
C ALA A 369 1.20 8.39 21.30
N GLN A 370 2.48 8.24 21.67
CA GLN A 370 3.18 9.17 22.53
C GLN A 370 3.17 10.60 21.98
N LYS A 371 3.44 10.76 20.68
CA LYS A 371 3.42 12.06 19.99
C LYS A 371 2.01 12.64 19.85
N LEU A 372 1.01 11.79 19.61
CA LEU A 372 -0.37 12.21 19.41
C LEU A 372 -0.94 12.89 20.65
N VAL A 373 -0.66 12.34 21.84
CA VAL A 373 -1.14 12.88 23.11
C VAL A 373 -0.07 13.63 23.90
N ASN A 374 1.10 13.92 23.31
CA ASN A 374 2.21 14.65 23.97
C ASN A 374 2.59 14.07 25.37
N ALA A 375 2.77 12.75 25.44
CA ALA A 375 3.14 12.03 26.66
C ALA A 375 4.66 11.78 26.75
N ASP A 376 5.17 11.63 27.97
CA ASP A 376 6.57 11.31 28.25
C ASP A 376 6.89 9.85 27.88
N ARG A 377 5.98 8.91 28.21
CA ARG A 377 6.18 7.47 27.94
C ARG A 377 4.91 6.80 27.43
N ALA A 378 5.11 5.73 26.66
CA ALA A 378 4.06 4.87 26.12
C ALA A 378 4.38 3.40 26.41
N SER A 379 3.38 2.62 26.78
CA SER A 379 3.47 1.17 26.96
C SER A 379 2.26 0.47 26.35
N LEU A 380 2.48 -0.65 25.66
CA LEU A 380 1.43 -1.49 25.11
C LEU A 380 1.50 -2.89 25.74
N PHE A 381 0.39 -3.31 26.35
CA PHE A 381 0.18 -4.65 26.87
C PHE A 381 -0.76 -5.42 25.94
N LEU A 382 -0.40 -6.62 25.54
CA LEU A 382 -1.24 -7.51 24.74
C LEU A 382 -1.95 -8.51 25.64
N VAL A 383 -3.18 -8.87 25.27
CA VAL A 383 -4.00 -9.84 26.01
C VAL A 383 -3.68 -11.26 25.53
N ASP A 384 -3.28 -12.13 26.47
CA ASP A 384 -3.17 -13.57 26.27
C ASP A 384 -4.40 -14.27 26.87
N ASN A 385 -5.40 -14.50 26.01
CA ASN A 385 -6.67 -15.11 26.43
C ASN A 385 -6.54 -16.59 26.82
N GLN A 386 -5.43 -17.27 26.50
CA GLN A 386 -5.22 -18.67 26.90
C GLN A 386 -4.72 -18.77 28.35
N ARG A 387 -3.90 -17.79 28.77
CA ARG A 387 -3.30 -17.76 30.11
C ARG A 387 -3.99 -16.78 31.07
N HIS A 388 -4.95 -15.98 30.58
CA HIS A 388 -5.58 -14.89 31.33
C HIS A 388 -4.56 -13.87 31.86
N GLU A 389 -3.58 -13.52 31.03
CA GLU A 389 -2.48 -12.60 31.37
C GLU A 389 -2.40 -11.43 30.39
N LEU A 390 -1.89 -10.31 30.87
CA LEU A 390 -1.36 -9.21 30.05
C LEU A 390 0.14 -9.38 29.90
N TYR A 391 0.65 -9.16 28.69
CA TYR A 391 2.07 -9.25 28.41
C TYR A 391 2.60 -8.09 27.57
N ALA A 392 3.81 -7.62 27.86
CA ALA A 392 4.52 -6.62 27.07
C ALA A 392 5.84 -7.20 26.56
N ARG A 393 6.05 -7.11 25.24
CA ARG A 393 7.31 -7.54 24.59
C ARG A 393 8.35 -6.42 24.52
N ILE A 394 7.88 -5.18 24.50
CA ILE A 394 8.69 -3.98 24.39
C ILE A 394 8.22 -3.05 25.50
N PHE A 395 9.17 -2.60 26.33
CA PHE A 395 8.90 -1.71 27.44
C PHE A 395 9.60 -0.37 27.20
N ASP A 396 8.85 0.72 27.44
CA ASP A 396 9.35 2.08 27.60
C ASP A 396 10.04 2.74 26.38
N ILE A 397 9.32 3.62 25.67
CA ILE A 397 9.91 4.54 24.69
C ILE A 397 9.97 5.95 25.30
N GLY A 398 11.00 6.22 26.10
CA GLY A 398 11.33 7.56 26.61
C GLY A 398 12.69 8.03 26.08
N ASN A 399 12.76 9.24 25.50
CA ASN A 399 13.96 9.95 25.01
C ASN A 399 15.17 9.08 24.57
N GLY A 400 15.06 8.48 23.38
CA GLY A 400 16.16 8.40 22.42
C GLY A 400 17.38 7.54 22.70
N ILE A 401 17.55 6.91 23.87
CA ILE A 401 18.69 6.01 24.14
C ILE A 401 18.21 4.78 24.90
N LEU A 402 17.77 3.76 24.18
CA LEU A 402 17.97 2.38 24.62
C LEU A 402 19.08 1.81 23.75
N SER A 403 20.25 1.64 24.36
CA SER A 403 21.35 0.87 23.80
C SER A 403 20.82 -0.51 23.42
N GLN A 404 21.06 -0.91 22.17
CA GLN A 404 20.70 -2.23 21.61
C GLN A 404 21.35 -3.43 22.34
N ALA A 405 22.01 -3.20 23.48
CA ALA A 405 22.82 -4.16 24.22
C ALA A 405 22.14 -4.72 25.48
N GLU A 406 21.07 -4.10 26.00
CA GLU A 406 20.41 -4.57 27.25
C GLU A 406 19.00 -5.15 27.04
N THR A 407 18.48 -5.17 25.81
CA THR A 407 17.17 -5.75 25.45
C THR A 407 17.22 -7.27 25.31
N GLN A 408 18.01 -7.97 26.13
CA GLN A 408 17.89 -9.43 26.25
C GLN A 408 16.70 -9.79 27.15
N GLN A 409 15.56 -10.00 26.50
CA GLN A 409 14.54 -11.00 26.83
C GLN A 409 14.04 -11.07 28.29
N ARG A 410 13.12 -10.19 28.69
CA ARG A 410 12.03 -10.61 29.59
C ARG A 410 10.72 -9.98 29.15
N GLU A 411 9.89 -10.79 28.50
CA GLU A 411 8.47 -10.51 28.34
C GLU A 411 7.87 -10.28 29.74
N ILE A 412 7.35 -9.07 29.99
CA ILE A 412 6.70 -8.77 31.26
C ILE A 412 5.30 -9.37 31.20
N ARG A 413 4.95 -10.23 32.16
CA ARG A 413 3.63 -10.89 32.25
C ARG A 413 3.01 -10.65 33.63
N PHE A 414 1.72 -10.34 33.66
CA PHE A 414 0.94 -10.22 34.89
C PHE A 414 -0.54 -10.56 34.64
N PRO A 415 -1.31 -10.92 35.69
CA PRO A 415 -2.73 -11.25 35.55
C PRO A 415 -3.55 -10.12 34.90
N ILE A 416 -4.55 -10.49 34.10
CA ILE A 416 -5.38 -9.55 33.33
C ILE A 416 -6.22 -8.59 34.18
N ASP A 417 -6.42 -8.87 35.47
CA ASP A 417 -7.20 -8.08 36.41
C ASP A 417 -6.34 -7.12 37.28
N LYS A 418 -5.02 -7.17 37.14
CA LYS A 418 -4.10 -6.45 38.02
C LYS A 418 -3.72 -5.06 37.49
N GLY A 419 -3.84 -4.05 38.36
CA GLY A 419 -3.38 -2.68 38.12
C GLY A 419 -4.28 -1.87 37.17
N VAL A 420 -3.81 -0.68 36.78
CA VAL A 420 -4.55 0.22 35.85
C VAL A 420 -4.82 -0.46 34.51
N ALA A 421 -3.78 -1.05 33.90
CA ALA A 421 -3.91 -1.75 32.62
C ALA A 421 -4.86 -2.96 32.71
N GLY A 422 -4.84 -3.71 33.82
CA GLY A 422 -5.73 -4.85 34.02
C GLY A 422 -7.20 -4.45 34.22
N HIS A 423 -7.46 -3.35 34.93
CA HIS A 423 -8.80 -2.81 35.05
C HIS A 423 -9.38 -2.42 33.68
N VAL A 424 -8.59 -1.74 32.84
CA VAL A 424 -9.00 -1.38 31.47
C VAL A 424 -9.19 -2.63 30.59
N ALA A 425 -8.30 -3.62 30.71
CA ALA A 425 -8.42 -4.88 29.97
C ALA A 425 -9.70 -5.66 30.34
N SER A 426 -10.12 -5.59 31.60
CA SER A 426 -11.28 -6.34 32.12
C SER A 426 -12.60 -5.60 31.92
N SER A 427 -12.60 -4.26 32.07
CA SER A 427 -13.82 -3.43 31.98
C SER A 427 -14.10 -2.89 30.59
N GLY A 428 -13.07 -2.73 29.75
CA GLY A 428 -13.16 -2.01 28.48
C GLY A 428 -13.39 -0.50 28.62
N GLN A 429 -13.34 0.05 29.84
CA GLN A 429 -13.54 1.47 30.08
C GLN A 429 -12.21 2.22 30.00
N ILE A 430 -12.23 3.37 29.33
CA ILE A 430 -11.10 4.30 29.27
C ILE A 430 -10.86 4.88 30.67
N LEU A 431 -9.59 5.01 31.06
CA LEU A 431 -9.19 5.67 32.29
C LEU A 431 -8.25 6.84 32.03
N ASN A 432 -8.67 8.04 32.43
CA ASN A 432 -7.83 9.22 32.51
C ASN A 432 -7.63 9.58 33.99
N ILE A 433 -6.40 9.48 34.46
CA ILE A 433 -6.01 9.65 35.86
C ILE A 433 -5.14 10.91 35.97
N PRO A 434 -5.66 12.01 36.56
CA PRO A 434 -4.93 13.26 36.75
C PRO A 434 -3.80 13.19 37.80
N ASP A 435 -3.93 12.29 38.77
CA ASP A 435 -2.91 11.99 39.77
C ASP A 435 -2.85 10.49 40.05
N ALA A 436 -1.80 9.85 39.56
CA ALA A 436 -1.59 8.41 39.67
C ALA A 436 -1.42 7.95 41.11
N TYR A 437 -0.79 8.75 41.99
CA TYR A 437 -0.58 8.35 43.38
C TYR A 437 -1.91 8.35 44.15
N SER A 438 -2.86 9.19 43.76
CA SER A 438 -4.20 9.20 44.36
C SER A 438 -5.09 8.01 43.93
N ASP A 439 -4.74 7.27 42.87
CA ASP A 439 -5.52 6.14 42.39
C ASP A 439 -5.12 4.81 43.06
N LYS A 440 -6.10 4.12 43.65
CA LYS A 440 -5.89 2.83 44.34
C LYS A 440 -5.41 1.70 43.44
N ARG A 441 -5.64 1.81 42.12
CA ARG A 441 -5.24 0.80 41.11
C ARG A 441 -3.79 0.98 40.65
N PHE A 442 -3.16 2.10 40.99
CA PHE A 442 -1.76 2.36 40.64
C PHE A 442 -0.79 1.65 41.58
N ASN A 443 0.17 0.92 41.01
CA ASN A 443 1.20 0.24 41.79
C ASN A 443 2.45 1.11 41.93
N ARG A 444 2.65 1.68 43.12
CA ARG A 444 3.78 2.56 43.44
C ARG A 444 5.12 1.83 43.58
N ASP A 445 5.12 0.51 43.76
CA ASP A 445 6.34 -0.27 43.95
C ASP A 445 7.28 -0.18 42.74
N VAL A 446 6.71 -0.04 41.54
CA VAL A 446 7.47 0.10 40.29
C VAL A 446 8.19 1.45 40.23
N ASP A 447 7.52 2.53 40.60
CA ASP A 447 8.10 3.88 40.69
C ASP A 447 9.23 3.91 41.75
N LEU A 448 9.00 3.29 42.92
CA LEU A 448 9.99 3.23 44.01
C LEU A 448 11.26 2.45 43.62
N GLN A 449 11.12 1.40 42.81
CA GLN A 449 12.25 0.61 42.33
C GLN A 449 13.01 1.26 41.17
N THR A 450 12.30 1.99 40.30
CA THR A 450 12.88 2.61 39.09
C THR A 450 13.37 4.04 39.32
N GLY A 451 12.93 4.68 40.41
CA GLY A 451 13.18 6.11 40.67
C GLY A 451 12.38 7.04 39.74
N TYR A 452 11.48 6.49 38.91
CA TYR A 452 10.58 7.26 38.05
C TYR A 452 9.35 7.69 38.84
N HIS A 453 8.84 8.90 38.57
CA HIS A 453 7.63 9.41 39.23
C HIS A 453 6.50 9.59 38.23
N THR A 454 5.49 8.74 38.35
CA THR A 454 4.27 8.75 37.54
C THR A 454 3.26 9.74 38.12
N LYS A 455 2.93 10.79 37.37
CA LYS A 455 1.98 11.86 37.72
C LYS A 455 0.62 11.64 37.08
N THR A 456 0.57 11.54 35.75
CA THR A 456 -0.69 11.39 34.99
C THR A 456 -0.67 10.11 34.17
N ILE A 457 -1.84 9.45 34.04
CA ILE A 457 -1.97 8.22 33.26
C ILE A 457 -3.22 8.30 32.38
N LEU A 458 -3.07 8.03 31.09
CA LEU A 458 -4.18 7.77 30.17
C LEU A 458 -4.07 6.33 29.68
N CYS A 459 -5.08 5.51 29.99
CA CYS A 459 -5.09 4.09 29.68
C CYS A 459 -6.33 3.71 28.88
N MET A 460 -6.12 3.09 27.72
CA MET A 460 -7.16 2.80 26.74
C MET A 460 -7.10 1.35 26.25
N PRO A 461 -8.27 0.70 26.08
CA PRO A 461 -8.35 -0.64 25.50
C PRO A 461 -8.22 -0.57 23.96
N ILE A 462 -7.64 -1.62 23.38
CA ILE A 462 -7.63 -1.85 21.93
C ILE A 462 -8.61 -2.97 21.59
N TYR A 463 -9.57 -2.65 20.73
CA TYR A 463 -10.61 -3.58 20.29
C TYR A 463 -10.34 -4.17 18.90
N ILE A 464 -10.72 -5.43 18.72
CA ILE A 464 -10.96 -6.05 17.42
C ILE A 464 -12.26 -6.85 17.49
N ARG A 465 -13.24 -6.52 16.66
CA ARG A 465 -14.53 -7.22 16.56
C ARG A 465 -15.20 -7.42 17.94
N GLY A 466 -15.16 -6.40 18.78
CA GLY A 466 -15.74 -6.42 20.13
C GLY A 466 -14.89 -7.07 21.22
N ASN A 467 -13.73 -7.68 20.89
CA ASN A 467 -12.82 -8.27 21.87
C ASN A 467 -11.63 -7.35 22.15
N ILE A 468 -11.23 -7.24 23.42
CA ILE A 468 -10.03 -6.51 23.83
C ILE A 468 -8.81 -7.38 23.56
N ILE A 469 -7.90 -6.89 22.73
CA ILE A 469 -6.67 -7.60 22.33
C ILE A 469 -5.40 -7.00 22.93
N GLY A 470 -5.52 -5.82 23.51
CA GLY A 470 -4.43 -5.14 24.20
C GLY A 470 -4.94 -3.89 24.90
N VAL A 471 -4.05 -3.29 25.69
CA VAL A 471 -4.27 -2.06 26.42
C VAL A 471 -3.04 -1.18 26.23
N VAL A 472 -3.27 0.08 25.89
CA VAL A 472 -2.21 1.07 25.78
C VAL A 472 -2.28 1.99 26.98
N GLN A 473 -1.12 2.30 27.55
CA GLN A 473 -0.96 3.21 28.66
C GLN A 473 0.02 4.32 28.29
N MET A 474 -0.44 5.55 28.34
CA MET A 474 0.35 6.77 28.22
C MET A 474 0.62 7.30 29.61
N VAL A 475 1.86 7.72 29.85
CA VAL A 475 2.32 8.18 31.16
C VAL A 475 2.92 9.57 31.04
N ASN A 476 2.54 10.45 31.97
CA ASN A 476 3.00 11.83 32.11
C ASN A 476 2.79 12.70 30.86
N LYS A 477 1.66 13.40 30.80
CA LYS A 477 1.47 14.50 29.86
C LYS A 477 2.51 15.61 30.09
N LEU A 478 3.16 16.07 29.03
CA LEU A 478 4.26 17.05 29.13
C LEU A 478 3.78 18.49 29.43
N ASP A 479 2.54 18.82 29.06
CA ASP A 479 1.96 20.17 29.18
C ASP A 479 0.77 20.24 30.17
N GLY A 480 0.68 19.31 31.14
CA GLY A 480 -0.32 19.34 32.21
C GLY A 480 -1.00 17.99 32.44
N ILE A 481 -2.33 17.95 32.33
CA ILE A 481 -3.16 16.74 32.44
C ILE A 481 -3.72 16.35 31.07
N PHE A 482 -4.03 15.07 30.87
CA PHE A 482 -4.67 14.62 29.63
C PHE A 482 -6.07 15.22 29.50
N SER A 483 -6.34 15.86 28.36
CA SER A 483 -7.60 16.52 28.04
C SER A 483 -8.61 15.55 27.41
N ARG A 484 -9.89 15.94 27.38
CA ARG A 484 -10.92 15.17 26.64
C ARG A 484 -10.60 15.08 25.14
N THR A 485 -9.95 16.08 24.58
CA THR A 485 -9.47 16.03 23.19
C THR A 485 -8.35 15.00 22.99
N ASP A 486 -7.51 14.75 24.00
CA ASP A 486 -6.52 13.67 23.96
C ASP A 486 -7.22 12.31 24.00
N GLU A 487 -8.29 12.18 24.78
CA GLU A 487 -9.10 10.95 24.83
C GLU A 487 -9.72 10.64 23.46
N GLU A 488 -10.42 11.60 22.85
CA GLU A 488 -11.09 11.42 21.55
C GLU A 488 -10.09 11.13 20.41
N ALA A 489 -8.95 11.82 20.40
CA ALA A 489 -7.90 11.58 19.43
C ALA A 489 -7.29 10.18 19.58
N PHE A 490 -7.06 9.74 20.82
CA PHE A 490 -6.48 8.42 21.09
C PHE A 490 -7.49 7.30 20.85
N GLU A 491 -8.77 7.49 21.18
CA GLU A 491 -9.83 6.51 20.89
C GLU A 491 -9.90 6.23 19.38
N THR A 492 -9.85 7.29 18.58
CA THR A 492 -9.76 7.17 17.11
C THR A 492 -8.51 6.39 16.70
N PHE A 493 -7.36 6.68 17.33
CA PHE A 493 -6.09 5.99 17.06
C PHE A 493 -6.10 4.51 17.48
N ALA A 494 -6.78 4.17 18.58
CA ALA A 494 -6.85 2.82 19.13
C ALA A 494 -7.52 1.83 18.17
N VAL A 495 -8.50 2.28 17.37
CA VAL A 495 -9.12 1.48 16.30
C VAL A 495 -8.07 1.05 15.27
N TYR A 496 -7.22 1.96 14.82
CA TYR A 496 -6.14 1.66 13.88
C TYR A 496 -5.08 0.74 14.49
N CYS A 497 -4.77 0.92 15.78
CA CYS A 497 -3.88 0.02 16.51
C CYS A 497 -4.44 -1.41 16.55
N GLY A 498 -5.74 -1.56 16.75
CA GLY A 498 -6.42 -2.86 16.70
C GLY A 498 -6.25 -3.53 15.36
N LEU A 499 -6.54 -2.82 14.26
CA LEU A 499 -6.38 -3.36 12.91
C LEU A 499 -4.92 -3.73 12.60
N ALA A 500 -3.97 -2.89 13.01
CA ALA A 500 -2.53 -3.09 12.83
C ALA A 500 -2.02 -4.36 13.53
N LEU A 501 -2.35 -4.50 14.82
CA LEU A 501 -1.98 -5.66 15.62
C LEU A 501 -2.65 -6.94 15.11
N HIS A 502 -3.90 -6.85 14.66
CA HIS A 502 -4.60 -7.97 14.02
C HIS A 502 -3.86 -8.44 12.76
N HIS A 503 -3.50 -7.49 11.88
CA HIS A 503 -2.82 -7.79 10.64
C HIS A 503 -1.44 -8.42 10.88
N ALA A 504 -0.66 -7.86 11.80
CA ALA A 504 0.63 -8.42 12.20
C ALA A 504 0.52 -9.84 12.75
N LYS A 505 -0.47 -10.10 13.63
CA LYS A 505 -0.73 -11.44 14.20
C LYS A 505 -1.18 -12.46 13.14
N LEU A 506 -2.05 -12.05 12.21
CA LEU A 506 -2.49 -12.90 11.10
C LEU A 506 -1.32 -13.23 10.18
N TYR A 507 -0.48 -12.24 9.87
CA TYR A 507 0.70 -12.44 9.03
C TYR A 507 1.70 -13.40 9.67
N GLU A 508 1.98 -13.26 10.97
CA GLU A 508 2.84 -14.20 11.71
C GLU A 508 2.29 -15.63 11.66
N LYS A 509 0.97 -15.81 11.82
CA LYS A 509 0.30 -17.11 11.69
C LYS A 509 0.46 -17.71 10.29
N ILE A 510 0.27 -16.91 9.24
CA ILE A 510 0.47 -17.34 7.84
C ILE A 510 1.92 -17.76 7.62
N ARG A 511 2.89 -16.93 8.02
CA ARG A 511 4.32 -17.21 7.88
C ARG A 511 4.72 -18.49 8.63
N ARG A 512 4.21 -18.70 9.85
CA ARG A 512 4.47 -19.93 10.62
C ARG A 512 3.86 -21.16 9.94
N SER A 513 2.67 -21.03 9.37
CA SER A 513 2.04 -22.10 8.58
C SER A 513 2.83 -22.42 7.30
N GLU A 514 3.30 -21.40 6.59
CA GLU A 514 4.15 -21.54 5.40
C GLU A 514 5.47 -22.23 5.73
N GLN A 515 6.12 -21.86 6.84
CA GLN A 515 7.34 -22.52 7.30
C GLN A 515 7.11 -24.00 7.63
N LYS A 516 6.03 -24.33 8.35
CA LYS A 516 5.66 -25.73 8.61
C LYS A 516 5.42 -26.51 7.32
N TYR A 517 4.70 -25.90 6.38
CA TYR A 517 4.42 -26.49 5.08
C TYR A 517 5.71 -26.72 4.28
N ARG A 518 6.65 -25.78 4.32
CA ARG A 518 7.97 -25.91 3.67
C ARG A 518 8.78 -27.08 4.25
N VAL A 519 8.83 -27.22 5.58
CA VAL A 519 9.49 -28.35 6.23
C VAL A 519 8.82 -29.67 5.84
N ALA A 520 7.48 -29.71 5.79
CA ALA A 520 6.77 -30.91 5.34
C ALA A 520 7.11 -31.30 3.89
N ILE A 521 7.17 -30.32 2.97
CA ILE A 521 7.61 -30.55 1.58
C ILE A 521 9.04 -31.08 1.53
N GLU A 522 9.95 -30.52 2.32
CA GLU A 522 11.36 -30.95 2.37
C GLU A 522 11.48 -32.42 2.81
N VAL A 523 10.73 -32.82 3.84
CA VAL A 523 10.67 -34.21 4.30
C VAL A 523 10.08 -35.13 3.23
N LEU A 524 8.99 -34.74 2.57
CA LEU A 524 8.39 -35.53 1.49
C LEU A 524 9.33 -35.66 0.29
N SER A 525 10.05 -34.59 -0.05
CA SER A 525 11.02 -34.59 -1.14
C SER A 525 12.16 -35.56 -0.88
N TYR A 526 12.67 -35.66 0.35
CA TYR A 526 13.71 -36.63 0.72
C TYR A 526 13.31 -38.07 0.39
N HIS A 527 12.05 -38.45 0.67
CA HIS A 527 11.56 -39.80 0.38
C HIS A 527 11.30 -40.04 -1.12
N ASN A 528 11.02 -38.98 -1.88
CA ASN A 528 10.76 -39.05 -3.32
C ASN A 528 12.03 -39.02 -4.18
N GLN A 529 13.18 -38.69 -3.60
CA GLN A 529 14.47 -38.70 -4.32
C GLN A 529 15.09 -40.10 -4.38
N CYS A 530 15.95 -40.31 -5.37
CA CYS A 530 16.75 -41.52 -5.46
C CYS A 530 17.76 -41.59 -4.29
N THR A 531 17.98 -42.79 -3.76
CA THR A 531 18.98 -43.02 -2.72
C THR A 531 20.36 -43.28 -3.34
N ASP A 532 21.43 -43.07 -2.56
CA ASP A 532 22.78 -43.41 -3.00
C ASP A 532 22.97 -44.93 -3.22
N GLU A 533 22.14 -45.76 -2.58
CA GLU A 533 22.11 -47.21 -2.80
C GLU A 533 21.51 -47.56 -4.16
N GLU A 534 20.37 -46.97 -4.53
CA GLU A 534 19.76 -47.11 -5.86
C GLU A 534 20.72 -46.67 -6.97
N LEU A 535 21.48 -45.60 -6.72
CA LEU A 535 22.50 -45.12 -7.66
C LEU A 535 23.68 -46.08 -7.80
N LYS A 536 24.13 -46.72 -6.70
CA LYS A 536 25.16 -47.78 -6.75
C LYS A 536 24.65 -49.01 -7.49
N GLN A 537 23.40 -49.41 -7.25
CA GLN A 537 22.77 -50.52 -7.96
C GLN A 537 22.73 -50.24 -9.47
N LEU A 538 22.27 -49.05 -9.88
CA LEU A 538 22.22 -48.68 -11.30
C LEU A 538 23.60 -48.79 -11.97
N ARG A 539 24.66 -48.33 -11.30
CA ARG A 539 26.04 -48.41 -11.81
C ARG A 539 26.60 -49.83 -11.87
N SER A 540 26.08 -50.74 -11.05
CA SER A 540 26.52 -52.14 -11.02
C SER A 540 25.86 -53.01 -12.11
N LEU A 541 24.74 -52.54 -12.68
CA LEU A 541 24.04 -53.25 -13.73
C LEU A 541 24.85 -53.19 -15.04
N GLN A 542 24.94 -54.32 -15.73
CA GLN A 542 25.58 -54.39 -17.03
C GLN A 542 24.75 -53.66 -18.09
N HIS A 543 25.43 -52.93 -18.96
CA HIS A 543 24.80 -52.36 -20.15
C HIS A 543 24.36 -53.50 -21.08
N PRO A 544 23.10 -53.52 -21.55
CA PRO A 544 22.61 -54.57 -22.42
C PRO A 544 23.30 -54.54 -23.79
N GLU A 545 23.69 -55.70 -24.31
CA GLU A 545 24.49 -55.84 -25.55
C GLU A 545 23.75 -55.46 -26.85
N LYS A 546 22.43 -55.23 -26.83
CA LYS A 546 21.61 -55.01 -28.04
C LYS A 546 20.96 -53.62 -28.08
N LEU A 547 21.75 -52.58 -28.37
CA LEU A 547 21.24 -51.23 -28.67
C LEU A 547 20.55 -51.11 -30.04
N GLU A 548 20.74 -52.08 -30.94
CA GLU A 548 20.17 -52.02 -32.29
C GLU A 548 18.65 -52.26 -32.30
N ALA A 549 18.14 -53.16 -31.46
CA ALA A 549 16.72 -53.51 -31.40
C ALA A 549 15.84 -52.33 -30.92
N ILE A 550 16.37 -51.52 -30.00
CA ILE A 550 15.71 -50.32 -29.47
C ILE A 550 15.61 -49.19 -30.50
N THR A 551 16.22 -49.31 -31.68
CA THR A 551 15.99 -48.31 -32.75
C THR A 551 14.71 -48.59 -33.52
N SER A 552 14.03 -49.71 -33.32
CA SER A 552 12.77 -50.03 -34.01
C SER A 552 11.57 -49.32 -33.37
N TYR A 553 10.64 -48.84 -34.20
CA TYR A 553 9.34 -48.35 -33.72
C TYR A 553 8.50 -49.48 -33.09
N GLU A 554 8.71 -50.72 -33.51
CA GLU A 554 7.97 -51.90 -33.06
C GLU A 554 8.43 -52.44 -31.71
N TYR A 555 9.50 -51.88 -31.13
CA TYR A 555 10.08 -52.36 -29.89
C TYR A 555 9.06 -52.35 -28.73
N SER A 556 8.96 -53.46 -28.01
CA SER A 556 8.04 -53.63 -26.88
C SER A 556 8.68 -53.15 -25.57
N PRO A 557 8.03 -52.25 -24.82
CA PRO A 557 8.55 -51.78 -23.52
C PRO A 557 8.53 -52.87 -22.43
N TRP A 558 7.82 -53.98 -22.66
CA TRP A 558 7.66 -55.10 -21.72
C TRP A 558 8.81 -56.11 -21.77
N GLU A 559 9.64 -56.09 -22.83
CA GLU A 559 10.82 -56.96 -22.93
C GLU A 559 11.91 -56.60 -21.90
N ILE A 560 11.87 -55.38 -21.35
CA ILE A 560 12.86 -54.86 -20.41
C ILE A 560 12.25 -54.77 -19.01
N SER A 561 12.97 -55.25 -18.00
CA SER A 561 12.57 -55.06 -16.60
C SER A 561 12.60 -53.58 -16.18
N ASP A 562 11.72 -53.18 -15.27
CA ASP A 562 11.66 -51.79 -14.77
C ASP A 562 12.97 -51.30 -14.14
N VAL A 563 13.78 -52.22 -13.63
CA VAL A 563 15.09 -51.94 -13.04
C VAL A 563 16.14 -51.60 -14.12
N GLN A 564 16.01 -52.18 -15.31
CA GLN A 564 16.94 -51.93 -16.43
C GLN A 564 16.56 -50.71 -17.27
N LYS A 565 15.27 -50.34 -17.36
CA LYS A 565 14.79 -49.18 -18.13
C LYS A 565 15.60 -47.88 -17.91
N PRO A 566 16.01 -47.50 -16.68
CA PRO A 566 16.87 -46.33 -16.48
C PRO A 566 18.19 -46.38 -17.25
N ILE A 567 18.83 -47.54 -17.41
CA ILE A 567 20.08 -47.69 -18.17
C ILE A 567 19.84 -47.37 -19.64
N PHE A 568 18.75 -47.88 -20.21
CA PHE A 568 18.34 -47.57 -21.57
C PHE A 568 18.09 -46.08 -21.76
N VAL A 569 17.49 -45.40 -20.78
CA VAL A 569 17.34 -43.93 -20.82
C VAL A 569 18.71 -43.24 -20.85
N LEU A 570 19.68 -43.68 -20.02
CA LEU A 570 21.03 -43.13 -20.05
C LEU A 570 21.72 -43.34 -21.40
N ASP A 571 21.54 -44.51 -22.01
CA ASP A 571 22.19 -44.84 -23.29
C ASP A 571 21.54 -44.09 -24.46
N MET A 572 20.20 -43.99 -24.50
CA MET A 572 19.47 -43.14 -25.45
C MET A 572 19.91 -41.68 -25.32
N PHE A 573 20.06 -41.18 -24.09
CA PHE A 573 20.49 -39.81 -23.83
C PHE A 573 21.93 -39.56 -24.29
N LYS A 574 22.87 -40.47 -23.98
CA LYS A 574 24.26 -40.37 -24.44
C LYS A 574 24.35 -40.34 -25.96
N GLU A 575 23.59 -41.19 -26.63
CA GLU A 575 23.61 -41.26 -28.08
C GLU A 575 23.06 -39.98 -28.73
N LEU A 576 21.90 -39.50 -28.29
CA LEU A 576 21.27 -38.29 -28.88
C LEU A 576 22.07 -37.00 -28.60
N PHE A 577 22.74 -36.91 -27.44
CA PHE A 577 23.29 -35.65 -26.94
C PHE A 577 24.81 -35.66 -26.80
N THR A 578 25.52 -36.44 -27.62
CA THR A 578 26.99 -36.59 -27.56
C THR A 578 27.74 -35.25 -27.62
N SER A 579 27.19 -34.24 -28.31
CA SER A 579 27.78 -32.90 -28.43
C SER A 579 27.60 -32.00 -27.19
N MET A 580 26.67 -32.34 -26.30
CA MET A 580 26.41 -31.59 -25.07
C MET A 580 27.22 -32.13 -23.90
N ARG A 581 27.63 -31.22 -23.00
CA ARG A 581 28.27 -31.62 -21.73
C ARG A 581 27.19 -31.91 -20.70
N PHE A 582 27.10 -33.15 -20.25
CA PHE A 582 26.24 -33.57 -19.15
C PHE A 582 27.02 -34.41 -18.15
N ASP A 583 26.65 -34.30 -16.88
CA ASP A 583 27.22 -35.16 -15.84
C ASP A 583 26.36 -36.42 -15.69
N ILE A 584 26.97 -37.56 -15.98
CA ILE A 584 26.31 -38.88 -15.93
C ILE A 584 25.71 -39.14 -14.53
N SER A 585 26.37 -38.64 -13.48
CA SER A 585 25.86 -38.76 -12.12
C SER A 585 24.54 -38.01 -11.92
N ASP A 586 24.42 -36.79 -12.46
CA ASP A 586 23.21 -35.98 -12.31
C ASP A 586 22.08 -36.54 -13.16
N LEU A 587 22.40 -37.01 -14.36
CA LEU A 587 21.45 -37.71 -15.23
C LEU A 587 20.94 -39.00 -14.58
N SER A 588 21.82 -39.78 -13.94
CA SER A 588 21.42 -40.99 -13.21
C SER A 588 20.47 -40.68 -12.06
N ARG A 589 20.78 -39.64 -11.25
CA ARG A 589 19.90 -39.20 -10.16
C ARG A 589 18.56 -38.70 -10.69
N PHE A 590 18.59 -37.87 -11.74
CA PHE A 590 17.40 -37.37 -12.41
C PHE A 590 16.49 -38.52 -12.89
N THR A 591 17.01 -39.46 -13.68
CA THR A 591 16.24 -40.57 -14.23
C THR A 591 15.65 -41.47 -13.13
N LEU A 592 16.43 -41.81 -12.09
CA LEU A 592 15.93 -42.62 -10.98
C LEU A 592 14.85 -41.90 -10.17
N THR A 593 15.04 -40.61 -9.89
CA THR A 593 14.05 -39.80 -9.17
C THR A 593 12.78 -39.63 -10.01
N VAL A 594 12.88 -39.38 -11.32
CA VAL A 594 11.71 -39.33 -12.23
C VAL A 594 10.95 -40.65 -12.17
N ARG A 595 11.63 -41.79 -12.34
CA ARG A 595 11.03 -43.13 -12.20
C ARG A 595 10.29 -43.30 -10.88
N LYS A 596 10.90 -42.89 -9.77
CA LYS A 596 10.33 -43.02 -8.42
C LYS A 596 9.10 -42.14 -8.18
N ASN A 597 8.95 -41.05 -8.94
CA ASN A 597 7.81 -40.14 -8.85
C ASN A 597 6.66 -40.51 -9.81
N TYR A 598 6.79 -41.58 -10.60
CA TYR A 598 5.65 -42.21 -11.24
C TYR A 598 4.91 -43.10 -10.25
N ARG A 599 3.57 -43.02 -10.25
CA ARG A 599 2.73 -43.80 -9.35
C ARG A 599 2.53 -45.23 -9.87
N HIS A 600 2.17 -46.12 -8.96
CA HIS A 600 1.68 -47.45 -9.29
C HIS A 600 0.20 -47.37 -9.69
N VAL A 601 -0.03 -46.97 -10.95
CA VAL A 601 -1.33 -47.03 -11.62
C VAL A 601 -1.22 -47.98 -12.82
N PRO A 602 -2.33 -48.54 -13.33
CA PRO A 602 -2.29 -49.54 -14.38
C PRO A 602 -1.52 -49.06 -15.62
N TYR A 603 -1.86 -47.91 -16.20
CA TYR A 603 -1.28 -47.45 -17.46
C TYR A 603 -0.29 -46.29 -17.30
N HIS A 604 -0.71 -45.17 -16.69
CA HIS A 604 0.10 -43.93 -16.61
C HIS A 604 1.23 -44.02 -15.57
N ASN A 605 2.13 -44.97 -15.77
CA ASN A 605 3.24 -45.32 -14.89
C ASN A 605 4.59 -45.18 -15.61
N TRP A 606 5.67 -45.62 -14.96
CA TRP A 606 7.03 -45.52 -15.51
C TRP A 606 7.22 -46.27 -16.85
N VAL A 607 6.50 -47.37 -17.08
CA VAL A 607 6.59 -48.14 -18.32
C VAL A 607 6.05 -47.33 -19.50
N HIS A 608 4.91 -46.65 -19.30
CA HIS A 608 4.35 -45.72 -20.28
C HIS A 608 5.34 -44.59 -20.60
N ALA A 609 5.81 -43.87 -19.57
CA ALA A 609 6.77 -42.79 -19.74
C ALA A 609 8.04 -43.22 -20.50
N PHE A 610 8.56 -44.42 -20.21
CA PHE A 610 9.67 -45.00 -20.94
C PHE A 610 9.33 -45.28 -22.42
N SER A 611 8.15 -45.85 -22.70
CA SER A 611 7.69 -46.13 -24.06
C SER A 611 7.55 -44.84 -24.89
N VAL A 612 6.99 -43.78 -24.29
CA VAL A 612 6.85 -42.46 -24.92
C VAL A 612 8.22 -41.85 -25.21
N ALA A 613 9.15 -41.89 -24.25
CA ALA A 613 10.52 -41.40 -24.44
C ALA A 613 11.30 -42.20 -25.50
N HIS A 614 11.10 -43.52 -25.55
CA HIS A 614 11.67 -44.41 -26.56
C HIS A 614 11.14 -44.11 -27.97
N SER A 615 9.83 -43.89 -28.10
CA SER A 615 9.21 -43.48 -29.35
C SER A 615 9.82 -42.15 -29.83
N MET A 616 9.95 -41.17 -28.95
CA MET A 616 10.57 -39.88 -29.25
C MET A 616 12.04 -40.02 -29.66
N TYR A 617 12.81 -40.85 -28.95
CA TYR A 617 14.20 -41.16 -29.33
C TYR A 617 14.27 -41.69 -30.76
N THR A 618 13.36 -42.60 -31.13
CA THR A 618 13.32 -43.21 -32.45
C THR A 618 12.96 -42.19 -33.53
N VAL A 619 12.01 -41.29 -33.26
CA VAL A 619 11.65 -40.18 -34.16
C VAL A 619 12.85 -39.26 -34.38
N ILE A 620 13.51 -38.80 -33.31
CA ILE A 620 14.67 -37.89 -33.38
C ILE A 620 15.82 -38.55 -34.15
N LYS A 621 16.11 -39.83 -33.87
CA LYS A 621 17.20 -40.56 -34.54
C LYS A 621 16.98 -40.68 -36.05
N ARG A 622 15.73 -40.82 -36.48
CA ARG A 622 15.35 -40.98 -37.89
C ARG A 622 15.00 -39.67 -38.60
N SER A 623 15.00 -38.52 -37.93
CA SER A 623 14.62 -37.22 -38.52
C SER A 623 15.79 -36.46 -39.15
N ASN A 624 16.90 -37.13 -39.51
CA ASN A 624 18.07 -36.55 -40.20
C ASN A 624 18.57 -35.21 -39.61
N HIS A 625 18.58 -35.06 -38.29
CA HIS A 625 19.04 -33.84 -37.58
C HIS A 625 18.26 -32.55 -37.91
N GLN A 626 16.98 -32.65 -38.29
CA GLN A 626 16.11 -31.47 -38.52
C GLN A 626 15.74 -30.69 -37.24
N PHE A 627 15.69 -31.39 -36.11
CA PHE A 627 15.53 -30.77 -34.79
C PHE A 627 16.86 -30.21 -34.30
N THR A 628 16.83 -29.03 -33.67
CA THR A 628 18.02 -28.49 -33.01
C THR A 628 18.32 -29.28 -31.75
N SER A 629 19.57 -29.24 -31.28
CA SER A 629 19.98 -30.01 -30.10
C SER A 629 19.17 -29.65 -28.85
N THR A 630 18.84 -28.37 -28.65
CA THR A 630 18.03 -27.91 -27.51
C THR A 630 16.58 -28.40 -27.58
N GLU A 631 16.00 -28.49 -28.78
CA GLU A 631 14.66 -29.05 -28.98
C GLU A 631 14.63 -30.55 -28.78
N CYS A 632 15.62 -31.29 -29.29
CA CYS A 632 15.76 -32.71 -29.02
C CYS A 632 15.80 -32.98 -27.51
N LEU A 633 16.56 -32.15 -26.77
CA LEU A 633 16.67 -32.26 -25.31
C LEU A 633 15.32 -31.98 -24.63
N ALA A 634 14.64 -30.90 -25.03
CA ALA A 634 13.34 -30.56 -24.49
C ALA A 634 12.27 -31.64 -24.77
N LEU A 635 12.20 -32.14 -26.01
CA LEU A 635 11.26 -33.19 -26.43
C LEU A 635 11.49 -34.49 -25.65
N PHE A 636 12.74 -34.96 -25.58
CA PHE A 636 13.05 -36.21 -24.89
C PHE A 636 12.77 -36.12 -23.38
N VAL A 637 13.17 -35.01 -22.72
CA VAL A 637 12.91 -34.81 -21.30
C VAL A 637 11.41 -34.63 -21.03
N ALA A 638 10.68 -33.91 -21.89
CA ALA A 638 9.23 -33.77 -21.78
C ALA A 638 8.54 -35.13 -21.85
N CYS A 639 8.89 -36.00 -22.81
CA CYS A 639 8.34 -37.35 -22.90
C CYS A 639 8.55 -38.16 -21.62
N LEU A 640 9.74 -38.08 -21.03
CA LEU A 640 10.04 -38.80 -19.79
C LEU A 640 9.24 -38.30 -18.58
N CYS A 641 8.79 -37.05 -18.60
CA CYS A 641 8.21 -36.37 -17.44
C CYS A 641 6.73 -36.00 -17.58
N HIS A 642 6.12 -36.23 -18.74
CA HIS A 642 4.80 -35.68 -19.08
C HIS A 642 3.66 -36.15 -18.17
N ASP A 643 3.81 -37.32 -17.52
CA ASP A 643 2.81 -37.94 -16.65
C ASP A 643 3.29 -38.11 -15.19
N LEU A 644 4.28 -37.32 -14.75
CA LEU A 644 4.82 -37.41 -13.40
C LEU A 644 3.75 -37.21 -12.31
N ASP A 645 3.65 -38.10 -11.33
CA ASP A 645 2.60 -38.08 -10.30
C ASP A 645 1.16 -38.27 -10.84
N HIS A 646 0.98 -38.85 -12.03
CA HIS A 646 -0.36 -39.16 -12.56
C HIS A 646 -1.13 -40.13 -11.66
N ARG A 647 -2.42 -39.83 -11.40
CA ARG A 647 -3.24 -40.48 -10.36
C ARG A 647 -4.18 -41.55 -10.90
N GLY A 648 -4.11 -41.81 -12.20
CA GLY A 648 -5.05 -42.67 -12.91
C GLY A 648 -6.47 -42.11 -12.93
N LYS A 649 -6.58 -40.77 -12.98
CA LYS A 649 -7.85 -40.05 -13.01
C LYS A 649 -7.82 -38.94 -14.06
N THR A 650 -8.89 -38.78 -14.82
CA THR A 650 -9.00 -37.75 -15.86
C THR A 650 -9.13 -36.34 -15.29
N ASN A 651 -8.76 -35.33 -16.09
CA ASN A 651 -8.97 -33.92 -15.78
C ASN A 651 -10.46 -33.62 -15.45
N ALA A 652 -11.40 -34.28 -16.13
CA ALA A 652 -12.84 -34.13 -15.88
C ALA A 652 -13.23 -34.64 -14.48
N PHE A 653 -12.71 -35.80 -14.07
CA PHE A 653 -12.93 -36.34 -12.72
C PHE A 653 -12.34 -35.42 -11.64
N MET A 654 -11.16 -34.84 -11.86
CA MET A 654 -10.51 -33.93 -10.90
C MET A 654 -11.33 -32.67 -10.63
N VAL A 655 -12.01 -32.14 -11.65
CA VAL A 655 -12.94 -31.01 -11.52
C VAL A 655 -14.22 -31.43 -10.79
N LYS A 656 -14.84 -32.56 -11.18
CA LYS A 656 -16.05 -33.08 -10.53
C LYS A 656 -15.85 -33.36 -9.04
N SER A 657 -14.70 -33.92 -8.67
CA SER A 657 -14.34 -34.26 -7.28
C SER A 657 -13.84 -33.07 -6.45
N ALA A 658 -13.84 -31.84 -7.01
CA ALA A 658 -13.34 -30.63 -6.36
C ALA A 658 -11.92 -30.78 -5.77
N SER A 659 -11.04 -31.47 -6.50
CA SER A 659 -9.67 -31.71 -6.07
C SER A 659 -8.91 -30.38 -5.86
N PRO A 660 -8.03 -30.27 -4.85
CA PRO A 660 -7.21 -29.06 -4.63
C PRO A 660 -6.40 -28.65 -5.87
N LEU A 661 -6.00 -29.60 -6.71
CA LEU A 661 -5.31 -29.33 -7.98
C LEU A 661 -6.17 -28.54 -8.96
N ALA A 662 -7.46 -28.87 -9.06
CA ALA A 662 -8.42 -28.17 -9.92
C ALA A 662 -8.72 -26.75 -9.44
N ALA A 663 -8.44 -26.43 -8.17
CA ALA A 663 -8.54 -25.06 -7.66
C ALA A 663 -7.33 -24.19 -8.04
N ILE A 664 -6.18 -24.80 -8.36
CA ILE A 664 -4.93 -24.10 -8.68
C ILE A 664 -4.86 -23.75 -10.17
N TYR A 665 -5.30 -24.67 -11.04
CA TYR A 665 -5.25 -24.49 -12.49
C TYR A 665 -6.66 -24.51 -13.09
N SER A 666 -6.92 -23.60 -14.03
CA SER A 666 -8.22 -23.52 -14.72
C SER A 666 -8.34 -24.41 -15.94
N THR A 667 -7.21 -24.80 -16.56
CA THR A 667 -7.11 -25.59 -17.79
C THR A 667 -5.93 -26.54 -17.68
N SER A 668 -5.99 -27.72 -18.30
CA SER A 668 -4.89 -28.71 -18.35
C SER A 668 -4.25 -28.92 -16.97
N THR A 669 -5.11 -29.27 -16.00
CA THR A 669 -4.77 -29.24 -14.57
C THR A 669 -3.64 -30.20 -14.23
N MET A 670 -3.72 -31.43 -14.74
CA MET A 670 -2.71 -32.45 -14.53
C MET A 670 -1.42 -32.14 -15.28
N GLU A 671 -1.50 -31.64 -16.51
CA GLU A 671 -0.33 -31.32 -17.33
C GLU A 671 0.50 -30.18 -16.71
N HIS A 672 -0.15 -29.17 -16.13
CA HIS A 672 0.53 -28.15 -15.33
C HIS A 672 1.22 -28.73 -14.09
N HIS A 673 0.59 -29.71 -13.43
CA HIS A 673 1.16 -30.40 -12.29
C HIS A 673 2.40 -31.22 -12.69
N HIS A 674 2.33 -31.99 -13.78
CA HIS A 674 3.45 -32.77 -14.34
C HIS A 674 4.66 -31.88 -14.65
N PHE A 675 4.45 -30.73 -15.29
CA PHE A 675 5.51 -29.75 -15.54
C PHE A 675 6.12 -29.21 -14.23
N ASN A 676 5.30 -28.88 -13.23
CA ASN A 676 5.81 -28.37 -11.96
C ASN A 676 6.57 -29.44 -11.16
N GLN A 677 6.17 -30.72 -11.23
CA GLN A 677 6.95 -31.83 -10.69
C GLN A 677 8.32 -31.94 -11.38
N THR A 678 8.34 -31.80 -12.70
CA THR A 678 9.59 -31.78 -13.49
C THR A 678 10.54 -30.68 -13.01
N VAL A 679 10.04 -29.46 -12.86
CA VAL A 679 10.83 -28.31 -12.38
C VAL A 679 11.30 -28.53 -10.94
N ALA A 680 10.47 -29.08 -10.06
CA ALA A 680 10.86 -29.38 -8.68
C ALA A 680 12.02 -30.39 -8.62
N ILE A 681 11.96 -31.46 -9.42
CA ILE A 681 13.05 -32.46 -9.51
C ILE A 681 14.34 -31.81 -10.01
N LEU A 682 14.28 -30.97 -11.05
CA LEU A 682 15.45 -30.28 -11.59
C LEU A 682 16.09 -29.27 -10.62
N GLN A 683 15.32 -28.74 -9.66
CA GLN A 683 15.83 -27.82 -8.63
C GLN A 683 16.54 -28.52 -7.48
N HIS A 684 16.45 -29.85 -7.38
CA HIS A 684 17.18 -30.61 -6.37
C HIS A 684 18.69 -30.65 -6.66
N GLU A 685 19.48 -30.64 -5.59
CA GLU A 685 20.94 -30.74 -5.69
C GLU A 685 21.33 -32.06 -6.37
N GLY A 686 22.24 -31.97 -7.36
CA GLY A 686 22.68 -33.13 -8.13
C GLY A 686 21.65 -33.72 -9.09
N HIS A 687 20.51 -33.06 -9.35
CA HIS A 687 19.50 -33.53 -10.32
C HIS A 687 19.39 -32.62 -11.55
N ASN A 688 20.03 -31.44 -11.53
CA ASN A 688 19.97 -30.48 -12.62
C ASN A 688 20.85 -30.91 -13.81
N ILE A 689 20.25 -31.67 -14.73
CA ILE A 689 20.89 -32.09 -15.99
C ILE A 689 21.19 -30.94 -16.95
N PHE A 690 20.69 -29.73 -16.68
CA PHE A 690 20.86 -28.54 -17.52
C PHE A 690 21.90 -27.55 -16.98
N LYS A 691 22.66 -27.91 -15.94
CA LYS A 691 23.58 -26.99 -15.25
C LYS A 691 24.71 -26.40 -16.11
N HIS A 692 25.03 -27.04 -17.24
CA HIS A 692 26.06 -26.57 -18.19
C HIS A 692 25.48 -25.73 -19.33
N LEU A 693 24.15 -25.56 -19.41
CA LEU A 693 23.50 -24.70 -20.39
C LEU A 693 23.67 -23.23 -20.01
N THR A 694 23.69 -22.35 -21.02
CA THR A 694 23.60 -20.91 -20.80
C THR A 694 22.22 -20.52 -20.27
N SER A 695 22.10 -19.31 -19.69
CA SER A 695 20.82 -18.85 -19.15
C SER A 695 19.70 -18.75 -20.21
N GLU A 696 20.04 -18.43 -21.47
CA GLU A 696 19.07 -18.35 -22.57
C GLU A 696 18.65 -19.75 -23.03
N GLU A 697 19.60 -20.68 -23.21
CA GLU A 697 19.31 -22.07 -23.55
C GLU A 697 18.46 -22.75 -22.46
N TYR A 698 18.80 -22.54 -21.18
CA TYR A 698 18.03 -23.07 -20.06
C TYR A 698 16.57 -22.59 -20.09
N LYS A 699 16.36 -21.30 -20.35
CA LYS A 699 15.02 -20.70 -20.44
C LYS A 699 14.26 -21.23 -21.67
N GLN A 700 14.94 -21.40 -22.79
CA GLN A 700 14.36 -21.98 -24.01
C GLN A 700 13.93 -23.44 -23.76
N VAL A 701 14.84 -24.28 -23.28
CA VAL A 701 14.60 -25.71 -23.02
C VAL A 701 13.46 -25.88 -22.02
N LEU A 702 13.43 -25.14 -20.90
CA LEU A 702 12.30 -25.20 -19.97
C LEU A 702 10.98 -24.71 -20.58
N GLY A 703 11.03 -23.67 -21.43
CA GLY A 703 9.87 -23.17 -22.15
C GLY A 703 9.30 -24.20 -23.12
N ASP A 704 10.18 -24.92 -23.83
CA ASP A 704 9.80 -25.96 -24.78
C ASP A 704 9.33 -27.24 -24.07
N ILE A 705 9.95 -27.63 -22.95
CA ILE A 705 9.44 -28.73 -22.08
C ILE A 705 8.02 -28.41 -21.61
N LYS A 706 7.78 -27.18 -21.12
CA LYS A 706 6.45 -26.75 -20.70
C LYS A 706 5.44 -26.84 -21.84
N HIS A 707 5.82 -26.35 -23.03
CA HIS A 707 4.97 -26.40 -24.21
C HIS A 707 4.62 -27.84 -24.60
N CYS A 708 5.59 -28.75 -24.58
CA CYS A 708 5.36 -30.16 -24.93
C CYS A 708 4.48 -30.87 -23.90
N ILE A 709 4.78 -30.75 -22.59
CA ILE A 709 3.97 -31.39 -21.55
C ILE A 709 2.53 -30.87 -21.57
N LEU A 710 2.30 -29.57 -21.77
CA LEU A 710 0.92 -29.08 -21.88
C LEU A 710 0.22 -29.58 -23.16
N ALA A 711 0.97 -29.84 -24.22
CA ALA A 711 0.41 -30.32 -25.49
C ALA A 711 -0.06 -31.79 -25.46
N THR A 712 0.22 -32.55 -24.40
CA THR A 712 -0.36 -33.90 -24.23
C THR A 712 -1.85 -33.86 -23.86
N ASP A 713 -2.37 -32.71 -23.41
CA ASP A 713 -3.81 -32.52 -23.26
C ASP A 713 -4.50 -32.56 -24.64
N LEU A 714 -5.27 -33.62 -24.89
CA LEU A 714 -6.02 -33.82 -26.14
C LEU A 714 -6.98 -32.67 -26.47
N ALA A 715 -7.40 -31.85 -25.51
CA ALA A 715 -8.18 -30.64 -25.79
C ALA A 715 -7.39 -29.63 -26.65
N LEU A 716 -6.07 -29.55 -26.47
CA LEU A 716 -5.17 -28.68 -27.24
C LEU A 716 -4.72 -29.31 -28.56
N PHE A 717 -4.77 -30.64 -28.67
CA PHE A 717 -4.40 -31.37 -29.89
C PHE A 717 -5.24 -30.93 -31.11
N PHE A 718 -6.57 -30.89 -30.99
CA PHE A 718 -7.46 -30.59 -32.13
C PHE A 718 -7.17 -29.24 -32.81
N PRO A 719 -7.10 -28.08 -32.10
CA PRO A 719 -6.80 -26.81 -32.74
C PRO A 719 -5.37 -26.75 -33.29
N ASN A 720 -4.38 -27.33 -32.58
CA ASN A 720 -2.98 -27.35 -33.04
C ASN A 720 -2.82 -28.18 -34.33
N ARG A 721 -3.45 -29.36 -34.38
CA ARG A 721 -3.46 -30.24 -35.56
C ARG A 721 -4.12 -29.56 -36.75
N ALA A 722 -5.27 -28.91 -36.54
CA ALA A 722 -5.99 -28.23 -37.62
C ALA A 722 -5.13 -27.16 -38.30
N ARG A 723 -4.43 -26.34 -37.49
CA ARG A 723 -3.51 -25.30 -37.98
C ARG A 723 -2.31 -25.90 -38.72
N LEU A 724 -1.68 -26.94 -38.15
CA LEU A 724 -0.54 -27.59 -38.80
C LEU A 724 -0.94 -28.31 -40.09
N LYS A 725 -2.13 -28.92 -40.12
CA LYS A 725 -2.69 -29.54 -41.32
C LYS A 725 -2.90 -28.54 -42.43
N GLU A 726 -3.44 -27.36 -42.13
CA GLU A 726 -3.61 -26.29 -43.13
C GLU A 726 -2.26 -25.89 -43.75
N ILE A 727 -1.22 -25.73 -42.93
CA ILE A 727 0.13 -25.40 -43.38
C ILE A 727 0.73 -26.54 -44.23
N ALA A 728 0.54 -27.79 -43.81
CA ALA A 728 1.04 -28.97 -44.50
C ALA A 728 0.35 -29.20 -45.85
N ASP A 729 -0.99 -29.05 -45.91
CA ASP A 729 -1.78 -29.21 -47.15
C ASP A 729 -1.43 -28.15 -48.20
N LYS A 730 -1.03 -26.94 -47.76
CA LYS A 730 -0.53 -25.87 -48.65
C LYS A 730 0.95 -26.02 -49.04
N ASN A 731 1.66 -27.00 -48.50
CA ASN A 731 3.12 -27.15 -48.63
C ASN A 731 3.92 -25.93 -48.14
N GLU A 732 3.42 -25.23 -47.13
CA GLU A 732 4.04 -24.01 -46.56
C GLU A 732 4.88 -24.30 -45.31
N PHE A 733 4.98 -25.58 -44.90
CA PHE A 733 5.74 -25.96 -43.72
C PHE A 733 7.23 -25.61 -43.88
N SER A 734 7.81 -25.02 -42.84
CA SER A 734 9.21 -24.60 -42.84
C SER A 734 9.83 -24.74 -41.45
N TRP A 735 10.99 -25.38 -41.41
CA TRP A 735 11.82 -25.52 -40.22
C TRP A 735 12.44 -24.21 -39.74
N SER A 736 12.42 -23.13 -40.52
CA SER A 736 12.92 -21.82 -40.09
C SER A 736 11.89 -21.01 -39.29
N ILE A 737 10.60 -21.39 -39.33
CA ILE A 737 9.52 -20.66 -38.68
C ILE A 737 9.23 -21.29 -37.31
N GLN A 738 9.48 -20.53 -36.25
CA GLN A 738 9.33 -21.02 -34.86
C GLN A 738 7.91 -21.52 -34.56
N GLU A 739 6.89 -20.89 -35.14
CA GLU A 739 5.50 -21.31 -34.97
C GLU A 739 5.25 -22.71 -35.56
N HIS A 740 5.75 -22.98 -36.77
CA HIS A 740 5.64 -24.29 -37.42
C HIS A 740 6.34 -25.35 -36.60
N ARG A 741 7.54 -25.05 -36.08
CA ARG A 741 8.28 -25.93 -35.17
C ARG A 741 7.49 -26.23 -33.90
N ARG A 742 6.89 -25.22 -33.26
CA ARG A 742 6.07 -25.42 -32.04
C ARG A 742 4.83 -26.26 -32.27
N LEU A 743 4.15 -26.07 -33.41
CA LEU A 743 3.01 -26.92 -33.79
C LEU A 743 3.46 -28.37 -34.02
N LEU A 744 4.61 -28.55 -34.67
CA LEU A 744 5.19 -29.88 -34.85
C LEU A 744 5.60 -30.53 -33.52
N HIS A 745 6.20 -29.78 -32.58
CA HIS A 745 6.53 -30.31 -31.24
C HIS A 745 5.28 -30.84 -30.52
N ALA A 746 4.17 -30.09 -30.58
CA ALA A 746 2.90 -30.53 -29.99
C ALA A 746 2.37 -31.81 -30.67
N LEU A 747 2.44 -31.89 -32.01
CA LEU A 747 2.02 -33.07 -32.75
C LEU A 747 2.89 -34.30 -32.45
N VAL A 748 4.23 -34.15 -32.48
CA VAL A 748 5.17 -35.25 -32.22
C VAL A 748 5.04 -35.72 -30.77
N MET A 749 4.85 -34.81 -29.82
CA MET A 749 4.61 -35.17 -28.42
C MET A 749 3.34 -36.01 -28.28
N THR A 750 2.22 -35.58 -28.88
CA THR A 750 0.96 -36.35 -28.88
C THR A 750 1.12 -37.70 -29.57
N ALA A 751 1.84 -37.75 -30.70
CA ALA A 751 2.10 -38.98 -31.43
C ALA A 751 2.96 -39.98 -30.62
N CYS A 752 3.91 -39.49 -29.83
CA CYS A 752 4.71 -40.33 -28.95
C CYS A 752 3.91 -40.79 -27.74
N ASP A 753 3.03 -39.95 -27.19
CA ASP A 753 2.14 -40.32 -26.09
C ASP A 753 1.19 -41.46 -26.51
N LEU A 754 0.65 -41.38 -27.74
CA LEU A 754 -0.22 -42.40 -28.32
C LEU A 754 0.54 -43.59 -28.97
N CYS A 755 1.84 -43.76 -28.69
CA CYS A 755 2.68 -44.72 -29.41
C CYS A 755 2.27 -46.18 -29.23
N ALA A 756 1.54 -46.52 -28.15
CA ALA A 756 0.99 -47.86 -27.92
C ALA A 756 0.14 -48.36 -29.11
N MET A 757 -0.54 -47.45 -29.81
CA MET A 757 -1.39 -47.77 -30.97
C MET A 757 -0.62 -48.15 -32.23
N THR A 758 0.70 -47.92 -32.23
CA THR A 758 1.58 -48.20 -33.38
C THR A 758 2.34 -49.51 -33.23
N LYS A 759 2.27 -50.13 -32.05
CA LYS A 759 3.01 -51.36 -31.72
C LYS A 759 2.40 -52.58 -32.41
N PRO A 760 3.15 -53.69 -32.53
CA PRO A 760 2.61 -54.97 -32.98
C PRO A 760 1.36 -55.38 -32.19
N TRP A 761 0.50 -56.17 -32.83
CA TRP A 761 -0.86 -56.47 -32.36
C TRP A 761 -0.92 -57.04 -30.92
N ASP A 762 -0.01 -57.93 -30.58
CA ASP A 762 0.10 -58.53 -29.24
C ASP A 762 0.40 -57.47 -28.16
N VAL A 763 1.41 -56.63 -28.41
CA VAL A 763 1.79 -55.54 -27.50
C VAL A 763 0.68 -54.49 -27.40
N GLN A 764 0.04 -54.19 -28.53
CA GLN A 764 -1.06 -53.22 -28.61
C GLN A 764 -2.27 -53.71 -27.82
N LEU A 765 -2.65 -54.99 -27.96
CA LEU A 765 -3.76 -55.58 -27.22
C LEU A 765 -3.52 -55.55 -25.71
N ASP A 766 -2.31 -55.93 -25.27
CA ASP A 766 -1.92 -55.85 -23.85
C ASP A 766 -1.96 -54.41 -23.33
N SER A 767 -1.47 -53.44 -24.12
CA SER A 767 -1.49 -52.03 -23.75
C SER A 767 -2.92 -51.52 -23.58
N VAL A 768 -3.82 -51.83 -24.52
CA VAL A 768 -5.24 -51.47 -24.44
C VAL A 768 -5.91 -52.09 -23.22
N ASN A 769 -5.65 -53.37 -22.92
CA ASN A 769 -6.20 -54.01 -21.73
C ASN A 769 -5.82 -53.25 -20.44
N VAL A 770 -4.57 -52.80 -20.34
CA VAL A 770 -4.09 -52.02 -19.19
C VAL A 770 -4.70 -50.61 -19.14
N ILE A 771 -4.91 -49.95 -20.28
CA ILE A 771 -5.61 -48.66 -20.37
C ILE A 771 -7.04 -48.78 -19.84
N TYR A 772 -7.80 -49.79 -20.30
CA TYR A 772 -9.19 -49.97 -19.87
C TYR A 772 -9.30 -50.40 -18.41
N GLN A 773 -8.34 -51.14 -17.86
CA GLN A 773 -8.29 -51.40 -16.42
C GLN A 773 -8.27 -50.10 -15.61
N GLU A 774 -7.54 -49.09 -16.09
CA GLU A 774 -7.50 -47.77 -15.45
C GLU A 774 -8.82 -47.01 -15.61
N PHE A 775 -9.39 -46.98 -16.82
CA PHE A 775 -10.69 -46.35 -17.06
C PHE A 775 -11.83 -47.00 -16.27
N TRP A 776 -11.83 -48.32 -16.13
CA TRP A 776 -12.80 -49.03 -15.30
C TRP A 776 -12.63 -48.71 -13.82
N ALA A 777 -11.39 -48.59 -13.33
CA ALA A 777 -11.14 -48.15 -11.96
C ALA A 777 -11.60 -46.71 -11.69
N GLU A 778 -11.60 -45.83 -12.71
CA GLU A 778 -12.27 -44.54 -12.64
C GLU A 778 -13.79 -44.66 -12.64
N GLY A 779 -14.35 -45.42 -13.58
CA GLY A 779 -15.80 -45.58 -13.71
C GLY A 779 -16.46 -46.24 -12.51
N ASP A 780 -15.80 -47.22 -11.87
CA ASP A 780 -16.29 -47.85 -10.64
C ASP A 780 -16.35 -46.86 -9.47
N GLU A 781 -15.38 -45.95 -9.40
CA GLU A 781 -15.37 -44.88 -8.40
C GLU A 781 -16.43 -43.82 -8.71
N GLU A 782 -16.66 -43.49 -9.98
CA GLU A 782 -17.80 -42.64 -10.37
C GLU A 782 -19.13 -43.31 -9.98
N LYS A 783 -19.29 -44.62 -10.22
CA LYS A 783 -20.47 -45.40 -9.81
C LYS A 783 -20.65 -45.41 -8.30
N SER A 784 -19.58 -45.57 -7.51
CA SER A 784 -19.65 -45.60 -6.04
C SER A 784 -20.14 -44.26 -5.46
N GLN A 785 -19.86 -43.16 -6.15
CA GLN A 785 -20.33 -41.81 -5.83
C GLN A 785 -21.72 -41.48 -6.40
N GLY A 786 -22.38 -42.45 -7.06
CA GLY A 786 -23.73 -42.30 -7.62
C GLY A 786 -23.78 -41.66 -9.02
N PHE A 787 -22.64 -41.52 -9.70
CA PHE A 787 -22.59 -41.06 -11.09
C PHE A 787 -22.69 -42.23 -12.07
N LYS A 788 -23.17 -41.95 -13.29
CA LYS A 788 -23.17 -42.91 -14.38
C LYS A 788 -21.92 -42.67 -15.25
N PRO A 789 -20.95 -43.61 -15.30
CA PRO A 789 -19.75 -43.44 -16.10
C PRO A 789 -20.06 -43.51 -17.59
N MET A 790 -19.12 -43.01 -18.40
CA MET A 790 -19.19 -43.15 -19.86
C MET A 790 -19.00 -44.63 -20.26
N PRO A 791 -19.52 -45.06 -21.43
CA PRO A 791 -19.37 -46.44 -21.92
C PRO A 791 -17.92 -46.97 -21.88
N MET A 792 -16.94 -46.16 -22.26
CA MET A 792 -15.52 -46.53 -22.22
C MET A 792 -14.95 -46.78 -20.81
N MET A 793 -15.58 -46.22 -19.78
CA MET A 793 -15.20 -46.38 -18.37
C MET A 793 -16.11 -47.39 -17.66
N ASP A 794 -17.07 -47.98 -18.35
CA ASP A 794 -18.01 -48.93 -17.77
C ASP A 794 -17.57 -50.37 -18.06
N ARG A 795 -17.12 -51.09 -17.02
CA ARG A 795 -16.72 -52.50 -17.14
C ARG A 795 -17.85 -53.42 -17.61
N ASP A 796 -19.11 -53.04 -17.42
CA ASP A 796 -20.27 -53.84 -17.84
C ASP A 796 -20.49 -53.75 -19.37
N LYS A 797 -19.80 -52.84 -20.06
CA LYS A 797 -19.87 -52.59 -21.51
C LYS A 797 -18.61 -53.02 -22.26
N GLN A 798 -17.87 -53.99 -21.72
CA GLN A 798 -16.63 -54.49 -22.32
C GLN A 798 -16.80 -55.01 -23.75
N ASN A 799 -17.98 -55.52 -24.10
CA ASN A 799 -18.32 -55.96 -25.46
C ASN A 799 -18.31 -54.82 -26.50
N GLU A 800 -18.50 -53.57 -26.08
CA GLU A 800 -18.44 -52.39 -26.96
C GLU A 800 -16.99 -51.92 -27.22
N LEU A 801 -16.00 -52.45 -26.50
CA LEU A 801 -14.58 -52.04 -26.56
C LEU A 801 -14.01 -52.03 -27.99
N PRO A 802 -14.13 -53.10 -28.81
CA PRO A 802 -13.57 -53.06 -30.16
C PRO A 802 -14.11 -51.91 -31.02
N GLN A 803 -15.39 -51.60 -30.89
CA GLN A 803 -16.02 -50.51 -31.64
C GLN A 803 -15.56 -49.13 -31.15
N LEU A 804 -15.32 -48.97 -29.85
CA LEU A 804 -14.77 -47.76 -29.25
C LEU A 804 -13.33 -47.53 -29.72
N GLU A 805 -12.49 -48.57 -29.74
CA GLU A 805 -11.12 -48.51 -30.24
C GLU A 805 -11.04 -48.14 -31.72
N VAL A 806 -11.90 -48.73 -32.57
CA VAL A 806 -12.02 -48.31 -33.98
C VAL A 806 -12.34 -46.82 -34.09
N GLY A 807 -13.27 -46.32 -33.26
CA GLY A 807 -13.63 -44.90 -33.21
C GLY A 807 -12.46 -44.01 -32.78
N PHE A 808 -11.71 -44.42 -31.76
CA PHE A 808 -10.53 -43.70 -31.27
C PHE A 808 -9.42 -43.63 -32.32
N ILE A 809 -9.11 -44.76 -32.97
CA ILE A 809 -8.07 -44.81 -34.00
C ILE A 809 -8.45 -43.93 -35.20
N LEU A 810 -9.69 -44.00 -35.68
CA LEU A 810 -10.15 -43.18 -36.81
C LEU A 810 -10.24 -41.68 -36.47
N GLY A 811 -10.68 -41.36 -35.25
CA GLY A 811 -10.89 -39.97 -34.83
C GLY A 811 -9.62 -39.22 -34.45
N ILE A 812 -8.65 -39.91 -33.85
CA ILE A 812 -7.48 -39.26 -33.19
C ILE A 812 -6.15 -39.81 -33.73
N CYS A 813 -5.92 -41.11 -33.66
CA CYS A 813 -4.59 -41.69 -33.99
C CYS A 813 -4.25 -41.57 -35.47
N LEU A 814 -5.11 -42.06 -36.35
CA LEU A 814 -4.86 -42.07 -37.79
C LEU A 814 -4.63 -40.65 -38.33
N PRO A 815 -5.48 -39.65 -38.01
CA PRO A 815 -5.25 -38.28 -38.48
C PRO A 815 -4.02 -37.59 -37.85
N CYS A 816 -3.52 -38.09 -36.71
CA CYS A 816 -2.26 -37.65 -36.11
C CYS A 816 -1.05 -38.20 -36.90
N TYR A 817 -1.01 -39.52 -37.10
CA TYR A 817 0.11 -40.19 -37.77
C TYR A 817 0.17 -39.91 -39.27
N GLU A 818 -0.96 -39.66 -39.95
CA GLU A 818 -0.99 -39.20 -41.34
C GLU A 818 -0.28 -37.85 -41.49
N LEU A 819 -0.65 -36.88 -40.65
CA LEU A 819 -0.03 -35.55 -40.66
C LEU A 819 1.44 -35.62 -40.26
N LEU A 820 1.78 -36.46 -39.28
CA LEU A 820 3.16 -36.64 -38.85
C LEU A 820 4.01 -37.26 -39.97
N ALA A 821 3.51 -38.28 -40.66
CA ALA A 821 4.20 -38.90 -41.79
C ALA A 821 4.30 -37.97 -43.00
N GLN A 822 3.36 -37.04 -43.18
CA GLN A 822 3.44 -36.00 -44.21
C GLN A 822 4.56 -35.00 -43.93
N VAL A 823 4.74 -34.59 -42.67
CA VAL A 823 5.77 -33.59 -42.28
C VAL A 823 7.15 -34.24 -42.04
N ILE A 824 7.19 -35.43 -41.44
CA ILE A 824 8.39 -36.23 -41.15
C ILE A 824 8.21 -37.63 -41.77
N PRO A 825 8.60 -37.84 -43.03
CA PRO A 825 8.38 -39.10 -43.75
C PRO A 825 8.97 -40.35 -43.08
N SER A 826 10.02 -40.20 -42.27
CA SER A 826 10.65 -41.32 -41.56
C SER A 826 9.80 -41.89 -40.40
N THR A 827 8.65 -41.27 -40.10
CA THR A 827 7.65 -41.77 -39.14
C THR A 827 6.57 -42.63 -39.79
N LYS A 828 6.61 -42.84 -41.11
CA LYS A 828 5.68 -43.70 -41.85
C LYS A 828 5.42 -45.09 -41.23
N PRO A 829 6.41 -45.79 -40.62
CA PRO A 829 6.14 -47.05 -39.92
C PRO A 829 5.11 -46.94 -38.77
N MET A 830 5.05 -45.80 -38.07
CA MET A 830 4.04 -45.58 -37.01
C MET A 830 2.61 -45.52 -37.59
N LEU A 831 2.47 -44.87 -38.76
CA LEU A 831 1.21 -44.84 -39.50
C LEU A 831 0.82 -46.23 -40.00
N ASP A 832 1.78 -46.99 -40.54
CA ASP A 832 1.53 -48.35 -41.05
C ASP A 832 1.10 -49.31 -39.94
N GLY A 833 1.76 -49.24 -38.76
CA GLY A 833 1.35 -49.99 -37.57
C GLY A 833 -0.06 -49.65 -37.10
N THR A 834 -0.42 -48.36 -37.09
CA THR A 834 -1.78 -47.90 -36.73
C THR A 834 -2.84 -48.45 -37.70
N ILE A 835 -2.55 -48.43 -39.01
CA ILE A 835 -3.45 -48.99 -40.03
C ILE A 835 -3.59 -50.50 -39.88
N ALA A 836 -2.51 -51.22 -39.54
CA ALA A 836 -2.55 -52.65 -39.30
C ALA A 836 -3.44 -52.99 -38.09
N ASN A 837 -3.28 -52.26 -36.98
CA ASN A 837 -4.10 -52.44 -35.78
C ASN A 837 -5.57 -52.06 -36.01
N LEU A 838 -5.85 -51.01 -36.78
CA LEU A 838 -7.22 -50.64 -37.17
C LEU A 838 -7.95 -51.81 -37.84
N LYS A 839 -7.29 -52.51 -38.76
CA LYS A 839 -7.88 -53.66 -39.45
C LYS A 839 -8.23 -54.79 -38.48
N GLN A 840 -7.35 -55.08 -37.52
CA GLN A 840 -7.60 -56.12 -36.51
C GLN A 840 -8.77 -55.75 -35.60
N TRP A 841 -8.85 -54.50 -35.13
CA TRP A 841 -9.99 -54.03 -34.35
C TRP A 841 -11.30 -54.03 -35.11
N GLN A 842 -11.30 -53.70 -36.40
CA GLN A 842 -12.48 -53.79 -37.26
C GLN A 842 -13.00 -55.23 -37.35
N VAL A 843 -12.11 -56.20 -37.56
CA VAL A 843 -12.47 -57.63 -37.57
C VAL A 843 -13.10 -58.05 -36.24
N MET A 844 -12.55 -57.60 -35.10
CA MET A 844 -13.11 -57.88 -33.78
C MET A 844 -14.47 -57.21 -33.56
N ALA A 845 -14.64 -55.96 -33.99
CA ALA A 845 -15.90 -55.23 -33.87
C ALA A 845 -17.01 -55.86 -34.72
N ASP A 846 -16.71 -56.27 -35.95
CA ASP A 846 -17.65 -56.94 -36.85
C ASP A 846 -18.08 -58.30 -36.26
N LYS A 847 -17.13 -59.08 -35.72
CA LYS A 847 -17.43 -60.34 -35.04
C LYS A 847 -18.35 -60.16 -33.83
N ASN A 848 -18.07 -59.18 -32.96
CA ASN A 848 -18.94 -58.89 -31.81
C ASN A 848 -20.35 -58.49 -32.24
N LYS A 849 -20.48 -57.76 -33.36
CA LYS A 849 -21.77 -57.35 -33.91
C LYS A 849 -22.56 -58.53 -34.47
N GLU A 850 -21.90 -59.46 -35.14
CA GLU A 850 -22.51 -60.70 -35.62
C GLU A 850 -23.01 -61.57 -34.47
N GLU A 851 -22.17 -61.80 -33.45
CA GLU A 851 -22.54 -62.57 -32.25
C GLU A 851 -23.73 -61.93 -31.50
N ALA A 852 -23.76 -60.60 -31.37
CA ALA A 852 -24.90 -59.88 -30.77
C ALA A 852 -26.19 -60.01 -31.59
N LEU A 853 -26.09 -59.99 -32.93
CA LEU A 853 -27.24 -60.16 -33.83
C LEU A 853 -27.79 -61.60 -33.76
N GLU A 854 -26.93 -62.60 -33.61
CA GLU A 854 -27.32 -63.99 -33.42
C GLU A 854 -28.01 -64.20 -32.07
N ALA A 855 -27.47 -63.65 -30.99
CA ALA A 855 -28.09 -63.70 -29.66
C ALA A 855 -29.49 -63.07 -29.67
N ALA A 856 -29.64 -61.88 -30.26
CA ALA A 856 -30.93 -61.20 -30.38
C ALA A 856 -31.96 -61.98 -31.23
N LYS A 857 -31.51 -62.73 -32.24
CA LYS A 857 -32.38 -63.63 -33.03
C LYS A 857 -32.81 -64.86 -32.21
N GLN A 858 -31.93 -65.39 -31.36
CA GLN A 858 -32.26 -66.51 -30.48
C GLN A 858 -33.28 -66.10 -29.41
N GLU A 859 -33.09 -64.94 -28.75
CA GLU A 859 -34.03 -64.41 -27.76
C GLU A 859 -35.43 -64.19 -28.34
N ASN A 860 -35.52 -63.56 -29.52
CA ASN A 860 -36.79 -63.36 -30.23
C ASN A 860 -37.48 -64.67 -30.66
N ASN A 861 -36.73 -65.76 -30.84
CA ASN A 861 -37.30 -67.06 -31.16
C ASN A 861 -37.78 -67.80 -29.91
N THR A 862 -37.16 -67.58 -28.74
CA THR A 862 -37.63 -68.08 -27.44
C THR A 862 -38.84 -67.32 -26.89
N GLU A 863 -39.01 -66.02 -27.19
CA GLU A 863 -40.23 -65.27 -26.79
C GLU A 863 -41.44 -65.56 -27.68
N LYS A 864 -41.23 -66.14 -28.86
CA LYS A 864 -42.29 -66.53 -29.82
C LYS A 864 -42.70 -68.00 -29.72
N ALA A 865 -41.98 -68.81 -28.95
CA ALA A 865 -42.29 -70.21 -28.63
C ALA A 865 -42.91 -70.31 -27.25
#